data_AF-A0AA42LQ38-F1
#
_entry.id   AF-A0AA42LQ38-F1
#
_cell.length_a   1.000
_cell.length_b   1.000
_cell.length_c   1.000
_cell.angle_alpha   90.00
_cell.angle_beta   90.00
_cell.angle_gamma   90.00
#
_symmetry.space_group_name_H-M   'P 1'
#
loop_
_entity.id
_entity.type
_entity.pdbx_description
1 polymer ?
#
loop_
_entity_poly.entity_id
_entity_poly.type
_entity_poly.pdbx_seq_one_letter_code
_entity_poly.pdbx_strand_id
1 'polypeptide(L)'
;MHLRGAALLFVLGAVCAPAHAEFEQQLGPLAGTVRQQLLQGWTAGVQDGWFSLQNKGTPGSEQTLYVNVGPAPDAGRITDVNVVVSSQNPKASIGVVLNNRPRKSLCLLEISADKNTQLFCLEGQNRRDFGSVPNVAKLDGSDRIKVVEVPGAARFIVNGQKIGDVADVPALGGDIGIMAYDVGTFGVADFAITTNKGTPQAATNPPPAGLPPRAGLPPRGGGAGASPQNTAPPAAPPQSAPAQGSNNSGLQGAGPYPRFGGDTERIVAVYIGLMKSIFMHEFGHALIGELELPSTGAEEDAVDIYAALQIVEPTMYPSGNKDVDRMAREAATYASLQWYYSGKLSEGKGQAPSAWQDEHTGDLKRFRNMLCIMYGGNPEVFESVVRQTGFEDRTKARCTDEFNKQNRAWRKILAPHTRVGTWTPDGLQPANAPGAPVNVVFEPSTRKIGNLFAKHLSDAISENIKLLGKTYVLPRPVNVVFKDCGKLNAWYSPREGSITMCYELIENIAVMISDIEMGTVGGEVVAKDGSAPPPRQQAPAGQGQGQGQGLGQGQGQGAAAPTGAFDELKDSGVPATTLLFTAPYKGPTPIQHYRAKVITTKDLVPLITNNKNIVIVDTSGLRDTLPIAYPLADAGSDGSVKDHLQGALDDWLLKKAGGNRGVPIVLMGASMNDRSSYNAALRVGTLGWDAYWYRGGMEAWVANGLPTAPVKPAQN
;
A
#
# COMPACT_ATOMS: atom_id res chain seq x y z
N MET A 1 78.63 28.81 -11.83
CA MET A 1 78.50 30.12 -11.17
C MET A 1 77.09 30.62 -11.45
N HIS A 2 76.45 31.20 -10.43
CA HIS A 2 75.06 31.69 -10.33
C HIS A 2 74.02 30.78 -9.66
N LEU A 3 73.59 31.33 -8.52
CA LEU A 3 72.70 30.88 -7.48
C LEU A 3 71.27 31.41 -7.69
N ARG A 4 70.32 30.68 -7.10
CA ARG A 4 69.10 31.11 -6.37
C ARG A 4 67.92 31.69 -7.15
N GLY A 5 66.73 31.12 -6.86
CA GLY A 5 65.53 31.94 -6.63
C GLY A 5 64.18 31.31 -6.92
N ALA A 6 63.52 30.78 -5.87
CA ALA A 6 62.07 30.71 -5.66
C ALA A 6 61.18 29.91 -6.65
N ALA A 7 60.86 28.67 -6.28
CA ALA A 7 59.68 27.96 -6.78
C ALA A 7 58.46 28.32 -5.91
N LEU A 8 57.50 29.07 -6.49
CA LEU A 8 56.15 29.25 -5.98
C LEU A 8 55.24 28.28 -6.73
N LEU A 9 55.00 27.11 -6.15
CA LEU A 9 54.01 26.14 -6.62
C LEU A 9 52.66 26.49 -6.01
N PHE A 10 51.85 27.24 -6.76
CA PHE A 10 50.41 27.29 -6.55
C PHE A 10 49.83 25.93 -6.96
N VAL A 11 49.55 25.08 -5.97
CA VAL A 11 48.70 23.90 -6.17
C VAL A 11 47.26 24.42 -6.20
N LEU A 12 46.74 24.72 -7.39
CA LEU A 12 45.29 24.67 -7.60
C LEU A 12 44.89 23.20 -7.54
N GLY A 13 44.47 22.75 -6.36
CA GLY A 13 43.72 21.51 -6.23
C GLY A 13 42.38 21.68 -6.92
N ALA A 14 42.31 21.35 -8.21
CA ALA A 14 41.05 21.03 -8.86
C ALA A 14 40.53 19.75 -8.18
N VAL A 15 39.64 19.91 -7.20
CA VAL A 15 38.88 18.80 -6.64
C VAL A 15 37.95 18.32 -7.77
N CYS A 16 38.42 17.35 -8.55
CA CYS A 16 37.57 16.56 -9.43
C CYS A 16 36.60 15.76 -8.54
N ALA A 17 35.44 16.33 -8.25
CA ALA A 17 34.28 15.53 -7.85
C ALA A 17 33.99 14.53 -8.98
N PRO A 18 33.65 13.26 -8.67
CA PRO A 18 33.29 12.30 -9.70
C PRO A 18 32.14 12.87 -10.53
N ALA A 19 32.23 12.77 -11.86
CA ALA A 19 31.23 13.29 -12.80
C ALA A 19 29.79 12.76 -12.56
N HIS A 20 29.63 11.73 -11.72
CA HIS A 20 28.35 11.16 -11.30
C HIS A 20 27.65 11.93 -10.16
N ALA A 21 28.37 12.73 -9.37
CA ALA A 21 27.77 13.46 -8.24
C ALA A 21 27.09 14.77 -8.64
N GLU A 22 27.37 15.27 -9.85
CA GLU A 22 26.77 16.48 -10.39
C GLU A 22 25.33 16.17 -10.84
N PHE A 23 24.33 16.77 -10.19
CA PHE A 23 22.89 16.63 -10.48
C PHE A 23 22.20 15.34 -10.00
N GLU A 24 22.88 14.45 -9.27
CA GLU A 24 22.31 13.17 -8.79
C GLU A 24 21.03 13.36 -7.97
N GLN A 25 20.98 14.40 -7.14
CA GLN A 25 19.82 14.72 -6.30
C GLN A 25 18.55 15.05 -7.12
N GLN A 26 18.68 15.66 -8.30
CA GLN A 26 17.55 16.09 -9.11
C GLN A 26 17.22 15.10 -10.23
N LEU A 27 18.26 14.49 -10.82
CA LEU A 27 18.14 13.69 -12.04
C LEU A 27 18.28 12.18 -11.82
N GLY A 28 18.73 11.73 -10.64
CA GLY A 28 18.93 10.31 -10.35
C GLY A 28 19.69 9.59 -11.48
N PRO A 29 19.11 8.53 -12.09
CA PRO A 29 19.74 7.81 -13.21
C PRO A 29 20.14 8.66 -14.43
N LEU A 30 19.55 9.85 -14.63
CA LEU A 30 19.91 10.76 -15.73
C LEU A 30 21.13 11.63 -15.44
N ALA A 31 21.61 11.74 -14.19
CA ALA A 31 22.68 12.67 -13.83
C ALA A 31 23.97 12.44 -14.64
N GLY A 32 24.32 11.17 -14.85
CA GLY A 32 25.52 10.78 -15.61
C GLY A 32 25.47 11.09 -17.11
N THR A 33 24.31 11.46 -17.66
CA THR A 33 24.14 11.66 -19.11
C THR A 33 24.30 13.12 -19.52
N VAL A 34 24.17 14.06 -18.57
CA VAL A 34 24.12 15.51 -18.82
C VAL A 34 25.32 15.99 -19.61
N ARG A 35 26.56 15.70 -19.15
CA ARG A 35 27.78 16.18 -19.82
C ARG A 35 27.94 15.67 -21.25
N GLN A 36 27.41 14.48 -21.54
CA GLN A 36 27.55 13.83 -22.85
C GLN A 36 26.45 14.22 -23.83
N GLN A 37 25.26 14.54 -23.31
CA GLN A 37 24.06 14.73 -24.13
C GLN A 37 23.60 16.20 -24.21
N LEU A 38 24.19 17.11 -23.42
CA LEU A 38 23.89 18.53 -23.51
C LEU A 38 24.35 19.11 -24.86
N LEU A 39 23.39 19.65 -25.61
CA LEU A 39 23.63 20.21 -26.93
C LEU A 39 24.21 21.63 -26.84
N GLN A 40 25.01 21.98 -27.85
CA GLN A 40 25.53 23.33 -28.00
C GLN A 40 24.38 24.34 -28.11
N GLY A 41 24.39 25.37 -27.27
CA GLY A 41 23.32 26.38 -27.18
C GLY A 41 22.33 26.16 -26.03
N TRP A 42 22.38 24.99 -25.38
CA TRP A 42 21.68 24.74 -24.13
C TRP A 42 22.62 24.87 -22.95
N THR A 43 22.14 25.45 -21.85
CA THR A 43 22.89 25.51 -20.58
C THR A 43 22.15 24.75 -19.50
N ALA A 44 22.88 23.96 -18.71
CA ALA A 44 22.36 23.19 -17.59
C ALA A 44 22.95 23.68 -16.26
N GLY A 45 22.19 23.61 -15.17
CA GLY A 45 22.66 23.94 -13.82
C GLY A 45 21.64 23.60 -12.75
N VAL A 46 22.00 23.79 -11.47
CA VAL A 46 21.03 23.68 -10.36
C VAL A 46 20.58 25.07 -9.93
N GLN A 47 19.27 25.27 -9.86
CA GLN A 47 18.67 26.51 -9.39
C GLN A 47 17.41 26.20 -8.58
N ASP A 48 17.32 26.70 -7.35
CA ASP A 48 16.13 26.61 -6.48
C ASP A 48 15.61 25.16 -6.28
N GLY A 49 16.53 24.19 -6.20
CA GLY A 49 16.23 22.77 -6.04
C GLY A 49 15.89 22.02 -7.33
N TRP A 50 15.92 22.72 -8.48
CA TRP A 50 15.69 22.15 -9.81
C TRP A 50 17.01 21.91 -10.54
N PHE A 51 17.06 20.84 -11.33
CA PHE A 51 17.93 20.79 -12.49
C PHE A 51 17.29 21.64 -13.58
N SER A 52 17.95 22.74 -13.94
CA SER A 52 17.47 23.73 -14.91
C SER A 52 18.15 23.55 -16.25
N LEU A 53 17.38 23.32 -17.30
CA LEU A 53 17.78 23.48 -18.69
C LEU A 53 17.33 24.86 -19.19
N GLN A 54 18.22 25.60 -19.84
CA GLN A 54 17.91 26.90 -20.42
C GLN A 54 18.27 26.93 -21.91
N ASN A 55 17.31 27.32 -22.73
CA ASN A 55 17.50 27.72 -24.12
C ASN A 55 17.13 29.20 -24.24
N LYS A 56 18.12 30.04 -24.50
CA LYS A 56 17.95 31.51 -24.50
C LYS A 56 17.64 32.11 -25.87
N GLY A 57 17.73 31.35 -26.96
CA GLY A 57 17.69 31.98 -28.28
C GLY A 57 17.69 31.07 -29.50
N THR A 58 17.43 29.77 -29.35
CA THR A 58 17.33 28.84 -30.49
C THR A 58 15.90 28.31 -30.61
N PRO A 59 14.98 29.01 -31.31
CA PRO A 59 13.61 28.53 -31.54
C PRO A 59 13.59 27.17 -32.24
N GLY A 60 12.64 26.32 -31.84
CA GLY A 60 12.46 24.99 -32.43
C GLY A 60 13.59 23.98 -32.17
N SER A 61 14.59 24.30 -31.34
CA SER A 61 15.54 23.29 -30.88
C SER A 61 14.94 22.41 -29.79
N GLU A 62 15.41 21.17 -29.71
CA GLU A 62 15.08 20.23 -28.66
C GLU A 62 16.34 19.86 -27.87
N GLN A 63 16.20 19.59 -26.58
CA GLN A 63 17.22 18.97 -25.74
C GLN A 63 16.65 17.69 -25.15
N THR A 64 17.38 16.58 -25.30
CA THR A 64 17.00 15.30 -24.71
C THR A 64 18.08 14.77 -23.79
N LEU A 65 17.65 14.13 -22.70
CA LEU A 65 18.53 13.39 -21.79
C LEU A 65 17.95 11.98 -21.66
N TYR A 66 18.67 10.98 -22.15
CA TYR A 66 18.27 9.58 -22.19
C TYR A 66 19.15 8.72 -21.30
N VAL A 67 18.52 7.76 -20.63
CA VAL A 67 19.17 6.60 -20.02
C VAL A 67 18.59 5.32 -20.65
N ASN A 68 19.46 4.38 -20.99
CA ASN A 68 19.01 3.09 -21.51
C ASN A 68 18.49 2.25 -20.36
N VAL A 69 17.22 1.86 -20.43
CA VAL A 69 16.56 1.05 -19.38
C VAL A 69 16.10 -0.31 -19.90
N GLY A 70 16.17 -0.54 -21.21
CA GLY A 70 15.76 -1.79 -21.84
C GLY A 70 14.27 -2.08 -21.71
N PRO A 71 13.84 -3.32 -22.03
CA PRO A 71 12.46 -3.74 -21.87
C PRO A 71 12.02 -3.63 -20.41
N ALA A 72 10.76 -3.22 -20.18
CA ALA A 72 10.19 -3.21 -18.85
C ALA A 72 10.12 -4.64 -18.28
N PRO A 73 10.43 -4.84 -16.99
CA PRO A 73 10.31 -6.15 -16.35
C PRO A 73 8.84 -6.54 -16.17
N ASP A 74 8.55 -7.84 -16.01
CA ASP A 74 7.20 -8.35 -15.74
C ASP A 74 6.56 -7.72 -14.49
N ALA A 75 7.40 -7.36 -13.50
CA ALA A 75 6.97 -6.69 -12.27
C ALA A 75 6.60 -5.21 -12.46
N GLY A 76 6.85 -4.65 -13.64
CA GLY A 76 6.63 -3.24 -13.97
C GLY A 76 7.79 -2.32 -13.58
N ARG A 77 7.91 -1.22 -14.32
CA ARG A 77 8.84 -0.11 -14.09
C ARG A 77 8.05 1.18 -13.99
N ILE A 78 8.32 1.99 -12.97
CA ILE A 78 7.72 3.30 -12.76
C ILE A 78 8.80 4.35 -12.90
N THR A 79 8.58 5.27 -13.82
CA THR A 79 9.36 6.50 -13.95
C THR A 79 8.53 7.64 -13.42
N ASP A 80 9.10 8.39 -12.48
CA ASP A 80 8.42 9.49 -11.80
C ASP A 80 9.35 10.71 -11.84
N VAL A 81 8.80 11.86 -12.23
CA VAL A 81 9.56 13.11 -12.34
C VAL A 81 8.69 14.32 -12.04
N ASN A 82 9.26 15.28 -11.33
CA ASN A 82 8.69 16.61 -11.13
C ASN A 82 9.25 17.55 -12.21
N VAL A 83 8.39 18.27 -12.92
CA VAL A 83 8.78 19.14 -14.04
C VAL A 83 8.18 20.54 -13.91
N VAL A 84 8.77 21.51 -14.60
CA VAL A 84 8.19 22.85 -14.79
C VAL A 84 8.74 23.47 -16.07
N VAL A 85 7.93 24.29 -16.74
CA VAL A 85 8.37 25.09 -17.90
C VAL A 85 7.99 26.56 -17.69
N SER A 86 8.92 27.45 -17.99
CA SER A 86 8.73 28.90 -18.00
C SER A 86 9.23 29.47 -19.33
N SER A 87 8.31 29.93 -20.17
CA SER A 87 8.63 30.53 -21.47
C SER A 87 7.59 31.57 -21.88
N GLN A 88 8.01 32.52 -22.73
CA GLN A 88 7.11 33.42 -23.45
C GLN A 88 6.53 32.76 -24.73
N ASN A 89 7.12 31.64 -25.18
CA ASN A 89 6.61 30.87 -26.30
C ASN A 89 5.60 29.83 -25.77
N PRO A 90 4.30 29.91 -26.15
CA PRO A 90 3.28 28.99 -25.67
C PRO A 90 3.56 27.52 -26.05
N LYS A 91 4.34 27.29 -27.11
CA LYS A 91 4.72 25.95 -27.59
C LYS A 91 5.93 25.36 -26.88
N ALA A 92 6.63 26.12 -26.04
CA ALA A 92 7.74 25.57 -25.27
C ALA A 92 7.22 24.48 -24.33
N SER A 93 7.84 23.30 -24.36
CA SER A 93 7.34 22.13 -23.65
C SER A 93 8.43 21.34 -22.94
N ILE A 94 8.04 20.58 -21.91
CA ILE A 94 8.90 19.62 -21.23
C ILE A 94 8.11 18.33 -20.99
N GLY A 95 8.77 17.18 -21.11
CA GLY A 95 8.09 15.90 -21.06
C GLY A 95 8.97 14.70 -20.79
N VAL A 96 8.33 13.54 -20.62
CA VAL A 96 9.00 12.23 -20.56
C VAL A 96 8.89 11.55 -21.93
N VAL A 97 10.01 11.05 -22.42
CA VAL A 97 10.12 10.40 -23.74
C VAL A 97 10.54 8.93 -23.60
N LEU A 98 9.82 8.04 -24.29
CA LEU A 98 10.26 6.67 -24.59
C LEU A 98 10.79 6.65 -26.02
N ASN A 99 12.01 6.14 -26.24
CA ASN A 99 12.66 6.19 -27.54
C ASN A 99 13.31 4.85 -27.91
N ASN A 100 13.04 4.37 -29.11
CA ASN A 100 13.70 3.20 -29.68
C ASN A 100 14.41 3.60 -30.97
N ARG A 101 15.67 4.03 -30.86
CA ARG A 101 16.48 4.49 -32.00
C ARG A 101 16.58 3.44 -33.12
N PRO A 102 16.85 2.15 -32.85
CA PRO A 102 16.86 1.11 -33.89
C PRO A 102 15.57 1.02 -34.68
N ARG A 103 14.42 1.25 -34.04
CA ARG A 103 13.09 1.16 -34.67
C ARG A 103 12.54 2.50 -35.17
N LYS A 104 13.32 3.59 -35.07
CA LYS A 104 12.93 4.95 -35.46
C LYS A 104 11.56 5.36 -34.90
N SER A 105 11.32 5.04 -33.63
CA SER A 105 10.05 5.31 -32.97
C SER A 105 10.24 5.96 -31.60
N LEU A 106 9.42 6.97 -31.32
CA LEU A 106 9.39 7.63 -30.02
C LEU A 106 7.94 7.87 -29.57
N CYS A 107 7.70 7.84 -28.26
CA CYS A 107 6.47 8.32 -27.66
C CYS A 107 6.80 9.41 -26.64
N LEU A 108 6.13 10.56 -26.76
CA LEU A 108 6.36 11.72 -25.93
C LEU A 108 5.07 12.09 -25.18
N LEU A 109 5.18 12.22 -23.86
CA LEU A 109 4.22 12.94 -23.05
C LEU A 109 4.81 14.29 -22.67
N GLU A 110 4.22 15.39 -23.10
CA GLU A 110 4.71 16.74 -22.85
C GLU A 110 3.66 17.65 -22.22
N ILE A 111 4.13 18.59 -21.38
CA ILE A 111 3.39 19.75 -20.91
C ILE A 111 3.97 21.02 -21.53
N SER A 112 3.12 21.90 -22.04
CA SER A 112 3.53 23.16 -22.70
C SER A 112 3.28 24.39 -21.82
N ALA A 113 3.93 25.50 -22.15
CA ALA A 113 3.80 26.77 -21.44
C ALA A 113 2.38 27.36 -21.48
N ASP A 114 1.55 26.96 -22.45
CA ASP A 114 0.11 27.27 -22.51
C ASP A 114 -0.79 26.30 -21.72
N LYS A 115 -0.19 25.44 -20.89
CA LYS A 115 -0.84 24.42 -20.04
C LYS A 115 -1.53 23.30 -20.81
N ASN A 116 -1.18 23.08 -22.07
CA ASN A 116 -1.63 21.91 -22.80
C ASN A 116 -0.80 20.67 -22.42
N THR A 117 -1.42 19.50 -22.40
CA THR A 117 -0.75 18.21 -22.17
C THR A 117 -1.04 17.28 -23.33
N GLN A 118 0.00 16.80 -24.01
CA GLN A 118 -0.14 15.96 -25.20
C GLN A 118 0.63 14.65 -25.05
N LEU A 119 0.00 13.56 -25.50
CA LEU A 119 0.62 12.26 -25.66
C LEU A 119 0.51 11.82 -27.12
N PHE A 120 1.65 11.63 -27.76
CA PHE A 120 1.72 11.14 -29.13
C PHE A 120 2.94 10.24 -29.35
N CYS A 121 2.87 9.39 -30.37
CA CYS A 121 4.00 8.61 -30.84
C CYS A 121 4.32 8.95 -32.30
N LEU A 122 5.61 8.91 -32.63
CA LEU A 122 6.13 9.01 -33.98
C LEU A 122 6.71 7.65 -34.40
N GLU A 123 6.36 7.20 -35.60
CA GLU A 123 7.00 6.07 -36.28
C GLU A 123 7.52 6.57 -37.64
N GLY A 124 8.81 6.91 -37.69
CA GLY A 124 9.35 7.67 -38.82
C GLY A 124 8.71 9.06 -38.94
N GLN A 125 7.88 9.27 -39.96
CA GLN A 125 7.13 10.52 -40.20
C GLN A 125 5.66 10.43 -39.77
N ASN A 126 5.20 9.24 -39.36
CA ASN A 126 3.81 9.02 -39.00
C ASN A 126 3.58 9.41 -37.55
N ARG A 127 2.74 10.43 -37.33
CA ARG A 127 2.29 10.84 -35.99
C ARG A 127 0.97 10.15 -35.65
N ARG A 128 0.90 9.60 -34.43
CA ARG A 128 -0.33 9.09 -33.83
C ARG A 128 -0.54 9.72 -32.47
N ASP A 129 -1.65 10.42 -32.29
CA ASP A 129 -2.04 11.02 -31.01
C ASP A 129 -2.84 10.02 -30.16
N PHE A 130 -2.53 9.97 -28.87
CA PHE A 130 -3.17 9.07 -27.89
C PHE A 130 -3.94 9.83 -26.81
N GLY A 131 -3.64 11.11 -26.59
CA GLY A 131 -4.35 11.95 -25.65
C GLY A 131 -3.93 13.42 -25.75
N SER A 132 -4.90 14.31 -25.55
CA SER A 132 -4.67 15.74 -25.44
C SER A 132 -5.61 16.29 -24.38
N VAL A 133 -5.06 16.84 -23.30
CA VAL A 133 -5.84 17.34 -22.18
C VAL A 133 -5.35 18.75 -21.81
N PRO A 134 -6.17 19.79 -22.02
CA PRO A 134 -5.80 21.14 -21.61
C PRO A 134 -5.91 21.31 -20.10
N ASN A 135 -5.06 22.16 -19.53
CA ASN A 135 -5.07 22.59 -18.12
C ASN A 135 -4.81 21.50 -17.07
N VAL A 136 -4.22 20.36 -17.44
CA VAL A 136 -3.71 19.38 -16.46
C VAL A 136 -2.44 19.89 -15.80
N ALA A 137 -1.58 20.58 -16.56
CA ALA A 137 -0.38 21.23 -16.06
C ALA A 137 -0.72 22.53 -15.31
N LYS A 138 -0.11 22.70 -14.13
CA LYS A 138 -0.31 23.84 -13.24
C LYS A 138 0.75 24.93 -13.47
N LEU A 139 1.96 24.53 -13.85
CA LEU A 139 3.18 25.32 -14.02
C LEU A 139 3.63 26.06 -12.74
N ASP A 140 3.16 25.60 -11.57
CA ASP A 140 3.47 26.18 -10.24
C ASP A 140 4.65 25.47 -9.55
N GLY A 141 5.32 24.56 -10.25
CA GLY A 141 6.41 23.73 -9.72
C GLY A 141 5.97 22.44 -9.05
N SER A 142 4.67 22.13 -9.02
CA SER A 142 4.12 20.87 -8.50
C SER A 142 3.78 19.83 -9.59
N ASP A 143 4.04 20.14 -10.86
CA ASP A 143 3.70 19.25 -11.96
C ASP A 143 4.52 17.96 -11.93
N ARG A 144 3.81 16.83 -11.92
CA ARG A 144 4.42 15.51 -11.79
C ARG A 144 3.99 14.60 -12.93
N ILE A 145 4.97 14.07 -13.66
CA ILE A 145 4.77 13.10 -14.73
C ILE A 145 5.14 11.71 -14.21
N LYS A 146 4.24 10.74 -14.39
CA LYS A 146 4.46 9.33 -14.07
C LYS A 146 4.22 8.45 -15.29
N VAL A 147 5.19 7.58 -15.59
CA VAL A 147 5.10 6.57 -16.65
C VAL A 147 5.19 5.19 -16.00
N VAL A 148 4.17 4.37 -16.20
CA VAL A 148 4.13 2.99 -15.70
C VAL A 148 4.27 2.05 -16.90
N GLU A 149 5.40 1.36 -16.99
CA GLU A 149 5.73 0.43 -18.07
C GLU A 149 5.60 -1.02 -17.61
N VAL A 150 4.99 -1.85 -18.47
CA VAL A 150 4.96 -3.32 -18.39
C VAL A 150 5.40 -3.87 -19.76
N PRO A 151 5.71 -5.16 -19.90
CA PRO A 151 6.08 -5.72 -21.20
C PRO A 151 5.00 -5.40 -22.27
N GLY A 152 5.37 -4.62 -23.29
CA GLY A 152 4.50 -4.28 -24.42
C GLY A 152 3.51 -3.12 -24.21
N ALA A 153 3.45 -2.50 -23.01
CA ALA A 153 2.56 -1.37 -22.78
C ALA A 153 3.11 -0.33 -21.79
N ALA A 154 2.66 0.92 -21.94
CA ALA A 154 2.97 2.03 -21.04
C ALA A 154 1.73 2.89 -20.77
N ARG A 155 1.56 3.33 -19.52
CA ARG A 155 0.55 4.31 -19.10
C ARG A 155 1.20 5.63 -18.71
N PHE A 156 0.68 6.72 -19.25
CA PHE A 156 1.17 8.09 -18.99
C PHE A 156 0.18 8.87 -18.14
N ILE A 157 0.68 9.48 -17.06
CA ILE A 157 -0.11 10.17 -16.04
C ILE A 157 0.55 11.53 -15.76
N VAL A 158 -0.24 12.60 -15.72
CA VAL A 158 0.20 13.93 -15.27
C VAL A 158 -0.69 14.37 -14.12
N ASN A 159 -0.10 14.75 -12.98
CA ASN A 159 -0.82 15.23 -11.80
C ASN A 159 -1.93 14.28 -11.30
N GLY A 160 -1.71 12.97 -11.43
CA GLY A 160 -2.69 11.93 -11.07
C GLY A 160 -3.73 11.63 -12.16
N GLN A 161 -3.83 12.46 -13.20
CA GLN A 161 -4.75 12.25 -14.31
C GLN A 161 -4.11 11.41 -15.42
N LYS A 162 -4.78 10.34 -15.84
CA LYS A 162 -4.37 9.52 -16.99
C LYS A 162 -4.50 10.33 -18.28
N ILE A 163 -3.41 10.45 -19.04
CA ILE A 163 -3.40 11.10 -20.35
C ILE A 163 -3.64 10.09 -21.47
N GLY A 164 -3.05 8.89 -21.36
CA GLY A 164 -3.33 7.81 -22.30
C GLY A 164 -2.55 6.53 -22.00
N ASP A 165 -2.99 5.45 -22.66
CA ASP A 165 -2.36 4.14 -22.64
C ASP A 165 -1.78 3.88 -24.04
N VAL A 166 -0.52 3.44 -24.10
CA VAL A 166 0.20 3.12 -25.32
C VAL A 166 0.56 1.64 -25.28
N ALA A 167 0.14 0.88 -26.28
CA ALA A 167 0.42 -0.55 -26.39
C ALA A 167 0.89 -0.89 -27.81
N ASP A 168 1.74 -1.90 -27.93
CA ASP A 168 2.20 -2.48 -29.20
C ASP A 168 2.89 -1.48 -30.15
N VAL A 169 3.52 -0.43 -29.60
CA VAL A 169 4.32 0.53 -30.40
C VAL A 169 5.82 0.22 -30.33
N PRO A 170 6.58 0.45 -31.41
CA PRO A 170 8.01 0.17 -31.44
C PRO A 170 8.87 0.98 -30.46
N ALA A 171 8.37 2.12 -29.97
CA ALA A 171 9.06 2.98 -29.00
C ALA A 171 9.28 2.33 -27.63
N LEU A 172 8.52 1.28 -27.29
CA LEU A 172 8.62 0.61 -25.98
C LEU A 172 9.90 -0.24 -25.87
N GLY A 173 10.43 -0.32 -24.64
CA GLY A 173 11.57 -1.15 -24.29
C GLY A 173 12.94 -0.65 -24.76
N GLY A 174 13.07 0.66 -25.01
CA GLY A 174 14.31 1.33 -25.42
C GLY A 174 14.90 2.25 -24.34
N ASP A 175 15.21 3.47 -24.75
CA ASP A 175 15.68 4.56 -23.89
C ASP A 175 14.48 5.26 -23.24
N ILE A 176 14.66 5.74 -22.01
CA ILE A 176 13.73 6.66 -21.34
C ILE A 176 14.45 7.95 -20.98
N GLY A 177 13.75 9.07 -20.99
CA GLY A 177 14.39 10.35 -20.77
C GLY A 177 13.46 11.53 -20.57
N ILE A 178 14.08 12.70 -20.47
CA ILE A 178 13.39 14.00 -20.50
C ILE A 178 13.67 14.67 -21.84
N MET A 179 12.64 15.31 -22.40
CA MET A 179 12.73 16.15 -23.58
C MET A 179 12.23 17.55 -23.25
N ALA A 180 13.03 18.57 -23.57
CA ALA A 180 12.64 19.97 -23.52
C ALA A 180 12.67 20.55 -24.94
N TYR A 181 11.65 21.33 -25.30
CA TYR A 181 11.46 21.87 -26.65
C TYR A 181 11.29 23.39 -26.61
N ASP A 182 11.92 24.07 -27.56
CA ASP A 182 11.86 25.52 -27.81
C ASP A 182 12.64 26.38 -26.78
N VAL A 183 12.53 27.70 -26.91
CA VAL A 183 13.15 28.71 -26.05
C VAL A 183 12.43 28.75 -24.71
N GLY A 184 13.17 28.69 -23.59
CA GLY A 184 12.58 28.69 -22.25
C GLY A 184 13.56 28.25 -21.16
N THR A 185 13.05 28.27 -19.94
CA THR A 185 13.68 27.67 -18.76
C THR A 185 12.85 26.47 -18.32
N PHE A 186 13.48 25.30 -18.22
CA PHE A 186 12.82 24.03 -17.95
C PHE A 186 13.41 23.41 -16.69
N GLY A 187 12.58 23.08 -15.71
CA GLY A 187 12.99 22.45 -14.45
C GLY A 187 12.68 20.98 -14.44
N VAL A 188 13.63 20.19 -13.95
CA VAL A 188 13.49 18.76 -13.69
C VAL A 188 13.94 18.48 -12.27
N ALA A 189 13.19 17.68 -11.53
CA ALA A 189 13.62 17.21 -10.22
C ALA A 189 12.93 15.89 -9.84
N ASP A 190 13.50 15.21 -8.84
CA ASP A 190 13.08 13.89 -8.37
C ASP A 190 12.92 12.85 -9.49
N PHE A 191 13.74 12.91 -10.54
CA PHE A 191 13.70 11.90 -11.60
C PHE A 191 14.14 10.55 -11.02
N ALA A 192 13.19 9.63 -10.88
CA ALA A 192 13.40 8.31 -10.32
C ALA A 192 12.84 7.25 -11.26
N ILE A 193 13.64 6.21 -11.49
CA ILE A 193 13.20 4.99 -12.13
C ILE A 193 13.22 3.91 -11.06
N THR A 194 12.04 3.37 -10.77
CA THR A 194 11.87 2.28 -9.81
C THR A 194 11.35 1.06 -10.56
N THR A 195 12.02 -0.07 -10.39
CA THR A 195 11.42 -1.37 -10.72
C THR A 195 10.80 -1.88 -9.43
N ASN A 196 9.76 -2.73 -9.49
CA ASN A 196 9.14 -3.32 -8.28
C ASN A 196 10.06 -4.31 -7.51
N LYS A 197 11.37 -4.04 -7.47
CA LYS A 197 12.35 -4.48 -6.46
C LYS A 197 13.39 -3.36 -6.25
N GLY A 198 13.42 -2.79 -5.04
CA GLY A 198 14.58 -2.04 -4.51
C GLY A 198 14.42 -0.52 -4.44
N THR A 199 14.54 -0.01 -3.22
CA THR A 199 14.62 1.39 -2.78
C THR A 199 15.60 2.25 -3.58
N PRO A 200 15.25 3.51 -3.92
CA PRO A 200 16.21 4.56 -4.26
C PRO A 200 16.97 5.06 -3.02
N GLN A 201 18.26 5.28 -3.22
CA GLN A 201 19.22 5.80 -2.24
C GLN A 201 19.05 7.32 -2.13
N ALA A 202 18.69 7.83 -0.94
CA ALA A 202 18.60 9.27 -0.70
C ALA A 202 19.99 9.85 -0.37
N ALA A 203 20.46 10.77 -1.20
CA ALA A 203 21.59 11.65 -0.89
C ALA A 203 21.09 12.88 -0.13
N THR A 204 21.57 13.08 1.10
CA THR A 204 21.35 14.30 1.89
C THR A 204 22.61 15.17 1.85
N ASN A 205 22.48 16.46 1.54
CA ASN A 205 23.34 17.53 2.07
C ASN A 205 22.63 18.89 2.02
N PRO A 206 22.90 19.82 2.97
CA PRO A 206 22.19 21.09 3.11
C PRO A 206 22.82 22.22 2.25
N PRO A 207 22.07 23.29 1.91
CA PRO A 207 22.63 24.42 1.17
C PRO A 207 23.19 25.53 2.09
N PRO A 208 24.24 26.26 1.67
CA PRO A 208 24.68 27.50 2.30
C PRO A 208 23.95 28.73 1.76
N ALA A 209 24.08 29.85 2.48
CA ALA A 209 23.34 31.10 2.32
C ALA A 209 23.79 32.03 1.15
N GLY A 210 22.84 32.79 0.59
CA GLY A 210 23.00 34.22 0.27
C GLY A 210 23.05 34.73 -1.20
N LEU A 211 22.05 35.58 -1.55
CA LEU A 211 22.00 36.71 -2.55
C LEU A 211 21.87 36.41 -4.08
N PRO A 212 21.41 37.35 -4.95
CA PRO A 212 20.10 38.04 -5.10
C PRO A 212 19.43 37.74 -6.51
N PRO A 213 18.31 38.38 -6.95
CA PRO A 213 17.32 37.73 -7.83
C PRO A 213 17.53 37.88 -9.35
N ARG A 214 17.22 36.81 -10.10
CA ARG A 214 17.02 36.79 -11.57
C ARG A 214 15.90 35.81 -11.93
N ALA A 215 15.17 36.08 -13.01
CA ALA A 215 14.04 35.30 -13.54
C ALA A 215 14.29 33.78 -13.43
N GLY A 216 13.67 33.16 -12.43
CA GLY A 216 13.90 31.78 -12.03
C GLY A 216 12.62 30.96 -12.06
N LEU A 217 12.78 29.64 -12.09
CA LEU A 217 11.70 28.68 -11.93
C LEU A 217 11.02 28.88 -10.56
N PRO A 218 9.72 28.57 -10.41
CA PRO A 218 9.07 28.64 -9.11
C PRO A 218 9.82 27.76 -8.08
N PRO A 219 10.12 28.26 -6.88
CA PRO A 219 10.74 27.46 -5.83
C PRO A 219 9.83 26.28 -5.47
N ARG A 220 10.43 25.12 -5.18
CA ARG A 220 9.69 23.91 -4.80
C ARG A 220 8.94 24.18 -3.47
N GLY A 221 7.61 24.32 -3.55
CA GLY A 221 6.74 24.68 -2.43
C GLY A 221 6.46 26.19 -2.37
N GLY A 222 5.27 26.59 -2.85
CA GLY A 222 4.86 27.99 -2.89
C GLY A 222 4.06 28.42 -1.65
N GLY A 223 4.63 29.35 -0.89
CA GLY A 223 3.93 30.32 -0.04
C GLY A 223 4.64 31.66 -0.14
N ALA A 224 4.06 32.62 -0.86
CA ALA A 224 4.68 33.91 -1.17
C ALA A 224 4.67 34.88 0.02
N GLY A 225 5.76 35.63 0.20
CA GLY A 225 5.84 36.80 1.08
C GLY A 225 6.67 37.90 0.43
N ALA A 226 6.03 39.03 0.12
CA ALA A 226 6.61 40.23 -0.47
C ALA A 226 7.13 41.21 0.59
N SER A 227 8.08 42.08 0.22
CA SER A 227 8.43 43.35 0.88
C SER A 227 9.40 44.15 -0.01
N PRO A 228 9.40 45.52 0.00
CA PRO A 228 10.07 46.28 1.07
C PRO A 228 9.44 47.63 1.51
N GLN A 229 10.00 48.15 2.61
CA GLN A 229 9.63 49.30 3.46
C GLN A 229 10.08 50.70 2.99
N ASN A 230 9.40 51.74 3.51
CA ASN A 230 9.90 52.95 4.23
C ASN A 230 8.81 54.06 4.16
N THR A 231 8.40 54.86 5.17
CA THR A 231 9.04 55.53 6.32
C THR A 231 7.99 55.83 7.44
N ALA A 232 8.42 56.20 8.66
CA ALA A 232 7.60 56.57 9.85
C ALA A 232 7.64 58.09 10.15
N PRO A 233 7.13 58.69 11.27
CA PRO A 233 6.00 58.45 12.24
C PRO A 233 5.12 59.77 12.42
N PRO A 234 4.28 60.08 13.49
CA PRO A 234 4.02 59.43 14.80
C PRO A 234 2.57 59.42 15.43
N ALA A 235 2.45 58.62 16.51
CA ALA A 235 1.72 58.83 17.80
C ALA A 235 0.30 58.23 18.12
N ALA A 236 0.31 57.36 19.16
CA ALA A 236 -0.66 57.12 20.29
C ALA A 236 -1.92 56.19 20.14
N PRO A 237 -2.44 55.55 21.22
CA PRO A 237 -2.75 54.09 21.31
C PRO A 237 -4.22 53.75 21.70
N PRO A 238 -4.57 52.56 22.25
CA PRO A 238 -4.84 51.26 21.60
C PRO A 238 -6.29 50.74 21.83
N GLN A 239 -6.82 49.84 20.99
CA GLN A 239 -7.88 48.91 21.41
C GLN A 239 -7.66 47.51 20.82
N SER A 240 -7.67 46.54 21.73
CA SER A 240 -7.31 45.13 21.59
C SER A 240 -8.48 44.24 21.13
N ALA A 241 -8.21 43.32 20.18
CA ALA A 241 -8.99 42.10 19.93
C ALA A 241 -8.13 41.08 19.11
N PRO A 242 -8.41 39.76 19.11
CA PRO A 242 -7.44 38.73 19.50
C PRO A 242 -6.59 38.15 18.36
N ALA A 243 -5.47 37.53 18.76
CA ALA A 243 -4.48 36.87 17.92
C ALA A 243 -5.08 35.78 17.01
N GLN A 244 -4.88 35.94 15.70
CA GLN A 244 -5.00 34.87 14.71
C GLN A 244 -3.74 34.00 14.77
N GLY A 245 -3.89 32.74 15.17
CA GLY A 245 -2.89 31.70 14.99
C GLY A 245 -2.68 31.38 13.51
N SER A 246 -1.43 31.45 13.08
CA SER A 246 -0.96 31.26 11.70
C SER A 246 -1.34 29.89 11.13
N ASN A 247 -2.30 29.86 10.20
CA ASN A 247 -2.82 28.65 9.57
C ASN A 247 -2.24 28.48 8.15
N ASN A 248 -0.95 28.13 8.05
CA ASN A 248 -0.29 27.84 6.77
C ASN A 248 -0.46 26.35 6.40
N SER A 249 -1.71 25.87 6.36
CA SER A 249 -2.02 24.47 6.08
C SER A 249 -2.04 24.09 4.59
N GLY A 250 -2.12 25.07 3.68
CA GLY A 250 -2.37 24.86 2.24
C GLY A 250 -3.77 24.32 1.90
N LEU A 251 -4.40 23.59 2.82
CA LEU A 251 -5.80 23.14 2.74
C LEU A 251 -6.77 24.29 3.07
N GLN A 252 -7.71 24.54 2.17
CA GLN A 252 -8.77 25.54 2.34
C GLN A 252 -9.89 24.99 3.24
N GLY A 253 -10.52 25.88 4.01
CA GLY A 253 -11.68 25.58 4.84
C GLY A 253 -11.51 25.96 6.32
N ALA A 254 -12.60 25.90 7.08
CA ALA A 254 -12.65 26.12 8.52
C ALA A 254 -12.20 24.89 9.32
N GLY A 255 -11.92 25.08 10.61
CA GLY A 255 -11.58 24.01 11.54
C GLY A 255 -10.09 23.63 11.54
N PRO A 256 -9.65 22.89 12.58
CA PRO A 256 -8.30 22.40 12.70
C PRO A 256 -7.97 21.31 11.67
N TYR A 257 -6.70 21.18 11.35
CA TYR A 257 -6.15 20.06 10.59
C TYR A 257 -4.94 19.50 11.33
N PRO A 258 -5.18 18.55 12.27
CA PRO A 258 -4.10 17.84 12.93
C PRO A 258 -3.13 17.20 11.94
N ARG A 259 -1.84 17.54 12.09
CA ARG A 259 -0.74 17.07 11.24
C ARG A 259 0.08 15.94 11.87
N PHE A 260 -0.21 15.53 13.10
CA PHE A 260 0.45 14.39 13.76
C PHE A 260 2.00 14.39 13.67
N GLY A 261 2.62 15.57 13.81
CA GLY A 261 4.08 15.74 13.70
C GLY A 261 4.62 15.99 12.29
N GLY A 262 3.75 16.09 11.27
CA GLY A 262 4.13 16.40 9.89
C GLY A 262 4.48 15.17 9.03
N ASP A 263 4.41 13.97 9.61
CA ASP A 263 4.60 12.71 8.89
C ASP A 263 3.37 12.40 8.03
N THR A 264 3.56 12.41 6.71
CA THR A 264 2.47 12.20 5.74
C THR A 264 1.86 10.79 5.86
N GLU A 265 2.66 9.78 6.19
CA GLU A 265 2.17 8.41 6.33
C GLU A 265 1.28 8.27 7.55
N ARG A 266 1.75 8.77 8.70
CA ARG A 266 0.94 8.81 9.93
C ARG A 266 -0.33 9.63 9.78
N ILE A 267 -0.28 10.79 9.10
CA ILE A 267 -1.46 11.60 8.80
C ILE A 267 -2.49 10.76 8.05
N VAL A 268 -2.10 10.14 6.93
CA VAL A 268 -3.00 9.32 6.12
C VAL A 268 -3.52 8.14 6.92
N ALA A 269 -2.67 7.44 7.67
CA ALA A 269 -3.05 6.31 8.50
C ALA A 269 -4.11 6.68 9.54
N VAL A 270 -3.98 7.82 10.24
CA VAL A 270 -4.99 8.28 11.19
C VAL A 270 -6.32 8.52 10.48
N TYR A 271 -6.36 9.38 9.46
CA TYR A 271 -7.63 9.74 8.81
C TYR A 271 -8.30 8.55 8.11
N ILE A 272 -7.53 7.67 7.46
CA ILE A 272 -8.07 6.46 6.83
C ILE A 272 -8.52 5.45 7.89
N GLY A 273 -7.78 5.28 8.98
CA GLY A 273 -8.16 4.41 10.09
C GLY A 273 -9.47 4.83 10.73
N LEU A 274 -9.61 6.12 11.05
CA LEU A 274 -10.83 6.70 11.61
C LEU A 274 -12.03 6.55 10.65
N MET A 275 -11.85 6.97 9.39
CA MET A 275 -12.90 6.86 8.39
C MET A 275 -13.33 5.40 8.21
N LYS A 276 -12.37 4.47 8.08
CA LYS A 276 -12.67 3.06 7.85
C LYS A 276 -13.40 2.44 9.05
N SER A 277 -13.04 2.81 10.28
CA SER A 277 -13.75 2.34 11.47
C SER A 277 -15.20 2.76 11.49
N ILE A 278 -15.46 4.06 11.28
CA ILE A 278 -16.83 4.60 11.28
C ILE A 278 -17.62 4.00 10.11
N PHE A 279 -17.04 4.01 8.91
CA PHE A 279 -17.71 3.51 7.72
C PHE A 279 -18.07 2.03 7.82
N MET A 280 -17.15 1.18 8.30
CA MET A 280 -17.43 -0.26 8.39
C MET A 280 -18.46 -0.59 9.48
N HIS A 281 -18.55 0.22 10.54
CA HIS A 281 -19.63 0.12 11.52
C HIS A 281 -20.99 0.41 10.86
N GLU A 282 -21.13 1.55 10.17
CA GLU A 282 -22.37 1.88 9.45
C GLU A 282 -22.70 0.90 8.32
N PHE A 283 -21.68 0.38 7.65
CA PHE A 283 -21.87 -0.63 6.61
C PHE A 283 -22.32 -1.97 7.21
N GLY A 284 -21.95 -2.27 8.44
CA GLY A 284 -22.50 -3.39 9.21
C GLY A 284 -24.02 -3.29 9.37
N HIS A 285 -24.52 -2.11 9.77
CA HIS A 285 -25.97 -1.85 9.83
C HIS A 285 -26.63 -1.97 8.46
N ALA A 286 -25.99 -1.44 7.42
CA ALA A 286 -26.48 -1.59 6.05
C ALA A 286 -26.59 -3.07 5.64
N LEU A 287 -25.59 -3.90 5.96
CA LEU A 287 -25.65 -5.34 5.67
C LEU A 287 -26.78 -6.03 6.43
N ILE A 288 -26.93 -5.75 7.73
CA ILE A 288 -28.00 -6.33 8.54
C ILE A 288 -29.37 -5.93 7.99
N GLY A 289 -29.59 -4.64 7.75
CA GLY A 289 -30.87 -4.10 7.29
C GLY A 289 -31.22 -4.46 5.85
N GLU A 290 -30.27 -4.39 4.91
CA GLU A 290 -30.53 -4.66 3.48
C GLU A 290 -30.62 -6.16 3.19
N LEU A 291 -29.85 -7.00 3.88
CA LEU A 291 -29.81 -8.45 3.61
C LEU A 291 -30.67 -9.25 4.61
N GLU A 292 -31.37 -8.56 5.51
CA GLU A 292 -32.19 -9.16 6.58
C GLU A 292 -31.39 -10.17 7.41
N LEU A 293 -30.14 -9.84 7.75
CA LEU A 293 -29.28 -10.74 8.50
C LEU A 293 -29.75 -10.85 9.96
N PRO A 294 -29.70 -12.05 10.56
CA PRO A 294 -30.01 -12.19 11.97
C PRO A 294 -28.89 -11.60 12.84
N SER A 295 -29.26 -10.80 13.85
CA SER A 295 -28.38 -10.46 14.98
C SER A 295 -28.94 -11.08 16.26
N THR A 296 -28.16 -11.96 16.90
CA THR A 296 -28.56 -12.63 18.16
C THR A 296 -28.10 -11.89 19.42
N GLY A 297 -27.52 -10.70 19.27
CA GLY A 297 -27.06 -9.82 20.34
C GLY A 297 -27.40 -8.36 20.02
N ALA A 298 -26.87 -7.42 20.82
CA ALA A 298 -26.99 -6.00 20.50
C ALA A 298 -26.38 -5.71 19.12
N GLU A 299 -27.13 -5.05 18.25
CA GLU A 299 -26.71 -4.80 16.86
C GLU A 299 -25.42 -3.96 16.82
N GLU A 300 -25.33 -2.93 17.65
CA GLU A 300 -24.15 -2.07 17.82
C GLU A 300 -22.87 -2.86 18.11
N ASP A 301 -22.94 -3.80 19.04
CA ASP A 301 -21.79 -4.66 19.37
C ASP A 301 -21.47 -5.59 18.20
N ALA A 302 -22.49 -6.10 17.48
CA ALA A 302 -22.27 -6.98 16.34
C ALA A 302 -21.58 -6.24 15.18
N VAL A 303 -22.00 -5.01 14.87
CA VAL A 303 -21.41 -4.20 13.79
C VAL A 303 -20.03 -3.63 14.17
N ASP A 304 -19.74 -3.38 15.45
CA ASP A 304 -18.39 -3.10 15.92
C ASP A 304 -17.44 -4.27 15.67
N ILE A 305 -17.91 -5.50 15.92
CA ILE A 305 -17.16 -6.72 15.63
C ILE A 305 -16.95 -6.88 14.12
N TYR A 306 -17.98 -6.61 13.31
CA TYR A 306 -17.83 -6.59 11.85
C TYR A 306 -16.76 -5.58 11.42
N ALA A 307 -16.82 -4.35 11.92
CA ALA A 307 -15.84 -3.32 11.62
C ALA A 307 -14.42 -3.76 12.01
N ALA A 308 -14.24 -4.34 13.20
CA ALA A 308 -12.96 -4.87 13.66
C ALA A 308 -12.40 -5.93 12.70
N LEU A 309 -13.24 -6.86 12.23
CA LEU A 309 -12.86 -7.90 11.25
C LEU A 309 -12.40 -7.28 9.92
N GLN A 310 -13.15 -6.32 9.37
CA GLN A 310 -12.79 -5.64 8.12
C GLN A 310 -11.53 -4.76 8.25
N ILE A 311 -11.26 -4.25 9.45
CA ILE A 311 -10.08 -3.43 9.73
C ILE A 311 -8.82 -4.28 9.86
N VAL A 312 -8.88 -5.43 10.54
CA VAL A 312 -7.71 -6.29 10.75
C VAL A 312 -7.33 -7.09 9.51
N GLU A 313 -8.28 -7.46 8.65
CA GLU A 313 -8.05 -8.35 7.50
C GLU A 313 -6.86 -7.96 6.61
N PRO A 314 -6.66 -6.68 6.20
CA PRO A 314 -5.51 -6.31 5.37
C PRO A 314 -4.15 -6.49 6.07
N THR A 315 -4.13 -6.58 7.40
CA THR A 315 -2.90 -6.83 8.16
C THR A 315 -2.58 -8.33 8.24
N MET A 316 -3.58 -9.19 8.04
CA MET A 316 -3.48 -10.65 8.21
C MET A 316 -2.76 -11.34 7.06
N TYR A 317 -2.78 -10.74 5.87
CA TYR A 317 -2.29 -11.35 4.64
C TYR A 317 -1.31 -10.40 3.94
N PRO A 318 0.00 -10.74 3.85
CA PRO A 318 0.98 -9.86 3.23
C PRO A 318 0.65 -9.56 1.77
N SER A 319 0.55 -8.27 1.42
CA SER A 319 0.25 -7.83 0.06
C SER A 319 1.42 -8.02 -0.92
N GLY A 320 2.63 -8.22 -0.39
CA GLY A 320 3.88 -8.19 -1.15
C GLY A 320 4.44 -6.78 -1.34
N ASN A 321 3.72 -5.75 -0.90
CA ASN A 321 4.18 -4.37 -0.88
C ASN A 321 4.29 -3.88 0.58
N LYS A 322 5.52 -3.54 1.00
CA LYS A 322 5.80 -3.14 2.39
C LYS A 322 5.10 -1.85 2.80
N ASP A 323 4.90 -0.91 1.88
CA ASP A 323 4.25 0.38 2.19
C ASP A 323 2.74 0.20 2.37
N VAL A 324 2.11 -0.66 1.56
CA VAL A 324 0.70 -1.04 1.73
C VAL A 324 0.50 -1.77 3.05
N ASP A 325 1.36 -2.75 3.35
CA ASP A 325 1.31 -3.51 4.60
C ASP A 325 1.50 -2.60 5.82
N ARG A 326 2.41 -1.63 5.75
CA ARG A 326 2.64 -0.64 6.82
C ARG A 326 1.44 0.28 7.01
N MET A 327 0.92 0.87 5.93
CA MET A 327 -0.26 1.74 5.97
C MET A 327 -1.48 1.01 6.55
N ALA A 328 -1.70 -0.26 6.18
CA ALA A 328 -2.78 -1.08 6.73
C ALA A 328 -2.63 -1.28 8.25
N ARG A 329 -1.41 -1.55 8.74
CA ARG A 329 -1.14 -1.73 10.17
C ARG A 329 -1.37 -0.45 10.98
N GLU A 330 -0.88 0.68 10.47
CA GLU A 330 -1.04 1.98 11.14
C GLU A 330 -2.50 2.43 11.14
N ALA A 331 -3.19 2.33 10.00
CA ALA A 331 -4.61 2.66 9.91
C ALA A 331 -5.47 1.76 10.82
N ALA A 332 -5.16 0.46 10.87
CA ALA A 332 -5.86 -0.46 11.77
C ALA A 332 -5.62 -0.11 13.25
N THR A 333 -4.41 0.30 13.62
CA THR A 333 -4.10 0.76 14.99
C THR A 333 -4.99 1.95 15.37
N TYR A 334 -5.00 3.01 14.55
CA TYR A 334 -5.77 4.22 14.82
C TYR A 334 -7.30 4.01 14.79
N ALA A 335 -7.80 3.07 14.00
CA ALA A 335 -9.21 2.72 13.97
C ALA A 335 -9.76 2.29 15.34
N SER A 336 -8.94 1.62 16.17
CA SER A 336 -9.33 1.17 17.51
C SER A 336 -9.08 2.19 18.61
N LEU A 337 -8.01 3.00 18.50
CA LEU A 337 -7.57 3.90 19.56
C LEU A 337 -8.57 5.01 19.88
N GLN A 338 -9.45 5.38 18.95
CA GLN A 338 -10.48 6.38 19.20
C GLN A 338 -11.36 6.05 20.41
N TRP A 339 -11.76 4.78 20.57
CA TRP A 339 -12.61 4.32 21.66
C TRP A 339 -11.86 4.31 22.99
N TYR A 340 -10.57 3.96 22.95
CA TYR A 340 -9.71 4.03 24.14
C TYR A 340 -9.60 5.47 24.64
N TYR A 341 -9.30 6.41 23.75
CA TYR A 341 -9.11 7.81 24.09
C TYR A 341 -10.39 8.48 24.59
N SER A 342 -11.51 8.30 23.87
CA SER A 342 -12.80 8.81 24.29
C SER A 342 -13.21 8.26 25.67
N GLY A 343 -13.04 6.95 25.86
CA GLY A 343 -13.32 6.30 27.14
C GLY A 343 -12.44 6.80 28.29
N LYS A 344 -11.14 6.97 28.08
CA LYS A 344 -10.20 7.50 29.10
C LYS A 344 -10.46 8.96 29.45
N LEU A 345 -10.81 9.79 28.48
CA LEU A 345 -11.23 11.16 28.73
C LEU A 345 -12.50 11.22 29.57
N SER A 346 -13.46 10.33 29.30
CA SER A 346 -14.71 10.23 30.05
C SER A 346 -14.47 9.79 31.50
N GLU A 347 -13.63 8.76 31.72
CA GLU A 347 -13.18 8.35 33.06
C GLU A 347 -12.50 9.49 33.81
N GLY A 348 -11.57 10.20 33.15
CA GLY A 348 -10.84 11.32 33.76
C GLY A 348 -11.72 12.51 34.16
N LYS A 349 -12.87 12.67 33.51
CA LYS A 349 -13.88 13.68 33.85
C LYS A 349 -14.88 13.21 34.93
N GLY A 350 -14.71 11.99 35.45
CA GLY A 350 -15.65 11.38 36.40
C GLY A 350 -17.03 11.13 35.81
N GLN A 351 -17.14 11.04 34.48
CA GLN A 351 -18.41 10.71 33.83
C GLN A 351 -18.73 9.24 34.09
N ALA A 352 -20.00 8.96 34.42
CA ALA A 352 -20.48 7.59 34.52
C ALA A 352 -20.29 6.87 33.17
N PRO A 353 -20.16 5.53 33.18
CA PRO A 353 -20.28 4.74 31.95
C PRO A 353 -21.55 5.11 31.18
N SER A 354 -21.60 4.76 29.88
CA SER A 354 -22.75 5.05 29.01
C SER A 354 -24.09 4.79 29.72
N ALA A 355 -25.07 5.66 29.46
CA ALA A 355 -26.37 5.56 30.10
C ALA A 355 -26.94 4.15 29.88
N TRP A 356 -27.63 3.58 30.86
CA TRP A 356 -28.13 2.20 30.72
C TRP A 356 -29.16 2.02 29.59
N GLN A 357 -29.75 3.12 29.11
CA GLN A 357 -30.66 3.17 27.95
C GLN A 357 -29.94 3.41 26.63
N ASP A 358 -28.64 3.71 26.67
CA ASP A 358 -27.84 3.87 25.46
C ASP A 358 -27.74 2.52 24.77
N GLU A 359 -28.00 2.51 23.46
CA GLU A 359 -27.85 1.33 22.62
C GLU A 359 -26.38 0.92 22.47
N HIS A 360 -25.46 1.87 22.69
CA HIS A 360 -24.04 1.62 22.64
C HIS A 360 -23.48 1.17 23.99
N THR A 361 -22.74 0.06 23.93
CA THR A 361 -21.79 -0.32 24.97
C THR A 361 -20.80 0.83 25.21
N GLY A 362 -20.45 1.12 26.46
CA GLY A 362 -19.50 2.21 26.76
C GLY A 362 -18.13 2.03 26.10
N ASP A 363 -17.49 3.14 25.72
CA ASP A 363 -16.31 3.19 24.83
C ASP A 363 -15.16 2.26 25.23
N LEU A 364 -14.80 2.16 26.51
CA LEU A 364 -13.69 1.27 26.92
C LEU A 364 -14.02 -0.21 26.74
N LYS A 365 -15.30 -0.59 26.83
CA LYS A 365 -15.74 -1.95 26.51
C LYS A 365 -15.77 -2.18 25.00
N ARG A 366 -16.20 -1.20 24.20
CA ARG A 366 -16.10 -1.25 22.72
C ARG A 366 -14.64 -1.42 22.29
N PHE A 367 -13.75 -0.57 22.80
CA PHE A 367 -12.30 -0.67 22.61
C PHE A 367 -11.79 -2.07 22.97
N ARG A 368 -12.16 -2.58 24.16
CA ARG A 368 -11.71 -3.90 24.61
C ARG A 368 -12.11 -5.00 23.61
N ASN A 369 -13.38 -5.00 23.19
CA ASN A 369 -13.91 -6.02 22.28
C ASN A 369 -13.26 -5.92 20.90
N MET A 370 -13.21 -4.71 20.33
CA MET A 370 -12.61 -4.43 19.02
C MET A 370 -11.13 -4.81 18.98
N LEU A 371 -10.33 -4.36 19.95
CA LEU A 371 -8.91 -4.69 20.01
C LEU A 371 -8.68 -6.19 20.23
N CYS A 372 -9.55 -6.89 20.95
CA CYS A 372 -9.43 -8.35 21.10
C CYS A 372 -9.62 -9.08 19.76
N ILE A 373 -10.62 -8.69 18.94
CA ILE A 373 -10.77 -9.25 17.58
C ILE A 373 -9.54 -8.94 16.72
N MET A 374 -9.07 -7.70 16.75
CA MET A 374 -7.90 -7.29 15.96
C MET A 374 -6.61 -8.00 16.40
N TYR A 375 -6.39 -8.14 17.71
CA TYR A 375 -5.28 -8.90 18.26
C TYR A 375 -5.35 -10.38 17.86
N GLY A 376 -6.54 -10.99 17.94
CA GLY A 376 -6.73 -12.38 17.52
C GLY A 376 -6.41 -12.62 16.04
N GLY A 377 -6.68 -11.64 15.18
CA GLY A 377 -6.32 -11.67 13.76
C GLY A 377 -4.83 -11.44 13.51
N ASN A 378 -4.18 -10.54 14.25
CA ASN A 378 -2.74 -10.26 14.06
C ASN A 378 -2.04 -9.78 15.35
N PRO A 379 -1.56 -10.70 16.21
CA PRO A 379 -0.88 -10.34 17.44
C PRO A 379 0.37 -9.47 17.23
N GLU A 380 1.12 -9.68 16.14
CA GLU A 380 2.36 -8.93 15.82
C GLU A 380 2.11 -7.43 15.77
N VAL A 381 0.97 -7.00 15.21
CA VAL A 381 0.64 -5.58 15.05
C VAL A 381 0.16 -4.98 16.36
N PHE A 382 -0.67 -5.70 17.10
CA PHE A 382 -1.43 -5.12 18.23
C PHE A 382 -0.83 -5.40 19.60
N GLU A 383 0.25 -6.20 19.72
CA GLU A 383 0.92 -6.48 21.00
C GLU A 383 1.37 -5.19 21.71
N SER A 384 1.88 -4.21 20.98
CA SER A 384 2.29 -2.92 21.55
C SER A 384 1.11 -2.18 22.16
N VAL A 385 -0.04 -2.15 21.47
CA VAL A 385 -1.28 -1.50 21.91
C VAL A 385 -1.84 -2.19 23.15
N VAL A 386 -1.92 -3.52 23.13
CA VAL A 386 -2.37 -4.35 24.26
C VAL A 386 -1.53 -4.09 25.50
N ARG A 387 -0.20 -4.04 25.36
CA ARG A 387 0.72 -3.75 26.47
C ARG A 387 0.54 -2.33 27.01
N GLN A 388 0.42 -1.33 26.14
CA GLN A 388 0.30 0.08 26.55
C GLN A 388 -1.05 0.40 27.20
N THR A 389 -2.11 -0.28 26.79
CA THR A 389 -3.47 -0.07 27.32
C THR A 389 -3.81 -0.93 28.53
N GLY A 390 -2.88 -1.80 28.97
CA GLY A 390 -3.03 -2.60 30.18
C GLY A 390 -4.03 -3.75 30.04
N PHE A 391 -4.16 -4.35 28.85
CA PHE A 391 -4.98 -5.53 28.64
C PHE A 391 -4.48 -6.71 29.48
N GLU A 392 -5.37 -7.30 30.27
CA GLU A 392 -5.03 -8.48 31.08
C GLU A 392 -4.67 -9.68 30.20
N ASP A 393 -3.62 -10.43 30.59
CA ASP A 393 -3.17 -11.63 29.87
C ASP A 393 -4.28 -12.67 29.71
N ARG A 394 -5.18 -12.79 30.69
CA ARG A 394 -6.35 -13.70 30.61
C ARG A 394 -7.30 -13.32 29.47
N THR A 395 -7.50 -12.02 29.24
CA THR A 395 -8.33 -11.52 28.14
C THR A 395 -7.61 -11.76 26.82
N LYS A 396 -6.33 -11.38 26.74
CA LYS A 396 -5.46 -11.58 25.57
C LYS A 396 -5.44 -13.04 25.10
N ALA A 397 -5.33 -13.99 26.04
CA ALA A 397 -5.27 -15.42 25.75
C ALA A 397 -6.51 -15.99 25.03
N ARG A 398 -7.65 -15.30 25.05
CA ARG A 398 -8.89 -15.73 24.39
C ARG A 398 -9.13 -15.06 23.04
N CYS A 399 -8.34 -14.05 22.71
CA CYS A 399 -8.63 -13.19 21.56
C CYS A 399 -8.55 -13.91 20.21
N THR A 400 -7.65 -14.88 20.04
CA THR A 400 -7.61 -15.72 18.83
C THR A 400 -8.88 -16.55 18.66
N ASP A 401 -9.38 -17.16 19.75
CA ASP A 401 -10.62 -17.94 19.70
C ASP A 401 -11.83 -17.06 19.42
N GLU A 402 -11.89 -15.87 20.03
CA GLU A 402 -12.95 -14.89 19.77
C GLU A 402 -12.90 -14.39 18.33
N PHE A 403 -11.74 -14.02 17.81
CA PHE A 403 -11.57 -13.65 16.40
C PHE A 403 -12.08 -14.77 15.48
N ASN A 404 -11.63 -16.00 15.69
CA ASN A 404 -12.01 -17.15 14.87
C ASN A 404 -13.53 -17.39 14.91
N LYS A 405 -14.14 -17.34 16.10
CA LYS A 405 -15.58 -17.52 16.28
C LYS A 405 -16.38 -16.43 15.57
N GLN A 406 -16.01 -15.17 15.75
CA GLN A 406 -16.72 -14.03 15.15
C GLN A 406 -16.53 -13.97 13.63
N ASN A 407 -15.31 -14.22 13.14
CA ASN A 407 -15.02 -14.26 11.70
C ASN A 407 -15.83 -15.36 11.01
N ARG A 408 -15.90 -16.57 11.62
CA ARG A 408 -16.75 -17.66 11.13
C ARG A 408 -18.22 -17.28 11.08
N ALA A 409 -18.74 -16.66 12.15
CA ALA A 409 -20.14 -16.26 12.22
C ALA A 409 -20.50 -15.30 11.10
N TRP A 410 -19.74 -14.20 10.95
CA TRP A 410 -19.96 -13.21 9.90
C TRP A 410 -19.80 -13.77 8.49
N ARG A 411 -18.72 -14.54 8.22
CA ARG A 411 -18.55 -15.19 6.91
C ARG A 411 -19.68 -16.16 6.59
N LYS A 412 -20.17 -16.89 7.59
CA LYS A 412 -21.26 -17.87 7.40
C LYS A 412 -22.59 -17.21 7.04
N ILE A 413 -22.97 -16.14 7.73
CA ILE A 413 -24.24 -15.43 7.46
C ILE A 413 -24.18 -14.60 6.19
N LEU A 414 -22.99 -14.11 5.79
CA LEU A 414 -22.80 -13.35 4.55
C LEU A 414 -22.61 -14.23 3.31
N ALA A 415 -22.21 -15.50 3.47
CA ALA A 415 -21.96 -16.42 2.36
C ALA A 415 -23.11 -16.51 1.33
N PRO A 416 -24.40 -16.59 1.72
CA PRO A 416 -25.53 -16.60 0.78
C PRO A 416 -25.70 -15.31 -0.02
N HIS A 417 -25.10 -14.21 0.44
CA HIS A 417 -25.24 -12.86 -0.14
C HIS A 417 -23.94 -12.34 -0.75
N THR A 418 -22.90 -13.17 -0.83
CA THR A 418 -21.59 -12.78 -1.37
C THR A 418 -21.24 -13.62 -2.59
N ARG A 419 -20.66 -12.96 -3.58
CA ARG A 419 -20.15 -13.62 -4.78
C ARG A 419 -18.90 -14.42 -4.43
N VAL A 420 -18.77 -15.60 -5.00
CA VAL A 420 -17.53 -16.38 -4.91
C VAL A 420 -16.40 -15.62 -5.61
N GLY A 421 -15.27 -15.46 -4.92
CA GLY A 421 -14.13 -14.69 -5.43
C GLY A 421 -12.85 -14.94 -4.64
N THR A 422 -11.73 -14.42 -5.13
CA THR A 422 -10.42 -14.55 -4.46
C THR A 422 -10.44 -14.01 -3.03
N TRP A 423 -11.19 -12.95 -2.75
CA TRP A 423 -11.31 -12.35 -1.41
C TRP A 423 -12.60 -12.76 -0.66
N THR A 424 -13.45 -13.55 -1.31
CA THR A 424 -14.68 -14.12 -0.73
C THR A 424 -14.85 -15.57 -1.15
N PRO A 425 -13.92 -16.45 -0.76
CA PRO A 425 -13.88 -17.83 -1.25
C PRO A 425 -15.03 -18.71 -0.69
N ASP A 426 -15.74 -18.23 0.34
CA ASP A 426 -16.92 -18.89 0.91
C ASP A 426 -18.25 -18.39 0.31
N GLY A 427 -18.21 -17.41 -0.61
CA GLY A 427 -19.41 -16.88 -1.25
C GLY A 427 -20.18 -17.97 -2.00
N LEU A 428 -21.51 -17.97 -1.86
CA LEU A 428 -22.39 -18.97 -2.49
C LEU A 428 -23.06 -18.44 -3.75
N GLN A 429 -22.95 -17.13 -4.02
CA GLN A 429 -23.45 -16.54 -5.25
C GLN A 429 -22.42 -16.72 -6.38
N PRO A 430 -22.85 -16.99 -7.62
CA PRO A 430 -21.97 -16.98 -8.78
C PRO A 430 -21.18 -15.67 -8.90
N ALA A 431 -19.95 -15.73 -9.43
CA ALA A 431 -19.09 -14.56 -9.61
C ALA A 431 -19.72 -13.44 -10.46
N ASN A 432 -20.69 -13.79 -11.31
CA ASN A 432 -21.45 -12.87 -12.17
C ASN A 432 -22.88 -12.58 -11.66
N ALA A 433 -23.23 -12.98 -10.43
CA ALA A 433 -24.57 -12.77 -9.89
C ALA A 433 -24.95 -11.27 -9.94
N PRO A 434 -26.14 -10.90 -10.43
CA PRO A 434 -26.55 -9.50 -10.45
C PRO A 434 -26.73 -9.00 -9.02
N GLY A 435 -26.39 -7.74 -8.75
CA GLY A 435 -26.60 -7.10 -7.46
C GLY A 435 -26.46 -5.60 -7.61
N ALA A 436 -27.13 -4.85 -6.75
CA ALA A 436 -27.12 -3.40 -6.82
C ALA A 436 -25.75 -2.81 -6.40
N PRO A 437 -25.36 -1.65 -6.94
CA PRO A 437 -24.07 -1.03 -6.64
C PRO A 437 -24.04 -0.38 -5.26
N VAL A 438 -22.82 -0.17 -4.76
CA VAL A 438 -22.55 0.81 -3.70
C VAL A 438 -22.06 2.09 -4.36
N ASN A 439 -22.78 3.19 -4.17
CA ASN A 439 -22.43 4.49 -4.72
C ASN A 439 -21.72 5.32 -3.67
N VAL A 440 -20.84 6.23 -4.09
CA VAL A 440 -20.09 7.11 -3.18
C VAL A 440 -20.14 8.53 -3.71
N VAL A 441 -20.48 9.46 -2.83
CA VAL A 441 -20.56 10.89 -3.11
C VAL A 441 -19.80 11.64 -2.01
N PHE A 442 -18.93 12.55 -2.43
CA PHE A 442 -18.30 13.52 -1.55
C PHE A 442 -18.91 14.89 -1.85
N GLU A 443 -19.74 15.40 -0.95
CA GLU A 443 -20.26 16.75 -1.06
C GLU A 443 -19.14 17.77 -0.76
N PRO A 444 -19.18 18.96 -1.41
CA PRO A 444 -18.29 20.06 -1.07
C PRO A 444 -18.36 20.38 0.42
N SER A 445 -17.19 20.64 1.02
CA SER A 445 -17.11 20.99 2.43
C SER A 445 -16.58 22.40 2.62
N THR A 446 -17.10 23.05 3.66
CA THR A 446 -16.60 24.32 4.18
C THR A 446 -15.40 24.13 5.12
N ARG A 447 -15.09 22.89 5.52
CA ARG A 447 -14.04 22.54 6.50
C ARG A 447 -12.77 22.00 5.85
N LYS A 448 -11.62 22.13 6.52
CA LYS A 448 -10.35 21.61 6.01
C LYS A 448 -10.37 20.09 5.83
N ILE A 449 -10.90 19.36 6.83
CA ILE A 449 -10.99 17.90 6.76
C ILE A 449 -11.94 17.46 5.64
N GLY A 450 -13.11 18.08 5.51
CA GLY A 450 -13.99 17.71 4.41
C GLY A 450 -13.38 18.02 3.03
N ASN A 451 -12.63 19.12 2.90
CA ASN A 451 -11.85 19.39 1.69
C ASN A 451 -10.72 18.38 1.46
N LEU A 452 -10.05 17.90 2.51
CA LEU A 452 -9.07 16.81 2.42
C LEU A 452 -9.69 15.56 1.81
N PHE A 453 -10.84 15.13 2.34
CA PHE A 453 -11.54 13.96 1.85
C PHE A 453 -12.08 14.16 0.43
N ALA A 454 -12.84 15.23 0.19
CA ALA A 454 -13.47 15.49 -1.10
C ALA A 454 -12.48 15.74 -2.25
N LYS A 455 -11.35 16.41 -1.99
CA LYS A 455 -10.40 16.83 -3.04
C LYS A 455 -9.17 15.94 -3.18
N HIS A 456 -8.76 15.25 -2.11
CA HIS A 456 -7.47 14.56 -2.10
C HIS A 456 -7.58 13.05 -1.84
N LEU A 457 -8.65 12.56 -1.21
CA LEU A 457 -8.82 11.14 -0.87
C LEU A 457 -10.02 10.47 -1.56
N SER A 458 -10.87 11.26 -2.22
CA SER A 458 -12.18 10.82 -2.72
C SER A 458 -12.08 9.68 -3.73
N ASP A 459 -11.13 9.74 -4.67
CA ASP A 459 -10.94 8.68 -5.67
C ASP A 459 -10.56 7.34 -5.01
N ALA A 460 -9.50 7.33 -4.20
CA ALA A 460 -9.02 6.13 -3.55
C ALA A 460 -10.07 5.53 -2.60
N ILE A 461 -10.78 6.36 -1.84
CA ILE A 461 -11.86 5.89 -0.94
C ILE A 461 -13.04 5.38 -1.75
N SER A 462 -13.44 6.11 -2.81
CA SER A 462 -14.57 5.72 -3.67
C SER A 462 -14.32 4.38 -4.33
N GLU A 463 -13.13 4.15 -4.87
CA GLU A 463 -12.79 2.88 -5.52
C GLU A 463 -12.92 1.71 -4.53
N ASN A 464 -12.36 1.83 -3.33
CA ASN A 464 -12.41 0.79 -2.31
C ASN A 464 -13.84 0.52 -1.82
N ILE A 465 -14.64 1.55 -1.57
CA ILE A 465 -16.04 1.38 -1.12
C ILE A 465 -16.89 0.78 -2.24
N LYS A 466 -16.71 1.20 -3.50
CA LYS A 466 -17.44 0.64 -4.66
C LYS A 466 -17.16 -0.84 -4.89
N LEU A 467 -16.00 -1.36 -4.46
CA LEU A 467 -15.71 -2.79 -4.52
C LEU A 467 -16.67 -3.61 -3.66
N LEU A 468 -17.25 -3.05 -2.59
CA LEU A 468 -18.24 -3.75 -1.77
C LEU A 468 -19.48 -4.13 -2.58
N GLY A 469 -19.91 -3.30 -3.53
CA GLY A 469 -21.00 -3.64 -4.46
C GLY A 469 -20.66 -4.79 -5.42
N LYS A 470 -19.37 -5.03 -5.67
CA LYS A 470 -18.89 -6.21 -6.42
C LYS A 470 -18.80 -7.46 -5.54
N THR A 471 -18.63 -7.29 -4.23
CA THR A 471 -18.59 -8.39 -3.27
C THR A 471 -19.98 -8.89 -2.90
N TYR A 472 -20.87 -7.97 -2.50
CA TYR A 472 -22.20 -8.29 -1.99
C TYR A 472 -23.27 -8.25 -3.11
N VAL A 473 -24.22 -9.17 -3.05
CA VAL A 473 -25.43 -9.18 -3.87
C VAL A 473 -26.51 -8.41 -3.13
N LEU A 474 -26.42 -7.08 -3.23
CA LEU A 474 -27.36 -6.17 -2.56
C LEU A 474 -28.70 -6.11 -3.32
N PRO A 475 -29.85 -6.06 -2.61
CA PRO A 475 -31.17 -6.01 -3.24
C PRO A 475 -31.48 -4.64 -3.86
N ARG A 476 -30.87 -3.57 -3.36
CA ARG A 476 -31.00 -2.20 -3.86
C ARG A 476 -29.72 -1.40 -3.64
N PRO A 477 -29.52 -0.27 -4.34
CA PRO A 477 -28.30 0.51 -4.21
C PRO A 477 -28.12 1.06 -2.79
N VAL A 478 -26.90 0.98 -2.28
CA VAL A 478 -26.51 1.64 -1.03
C VAL A 478 -25.67 2.88 -1.37
N ASN A 479 -26.11 4.05 -0.94
CA ASN A 479 -25.42 5.32 -1.21
C ASN A 479 -24.59 5.73 0.00
N VAL A 480 -23.30 6.02 -0.19
CA VAL A 480 -22.41 6.50 0.86
C VAL A 480 -22.13 7.98 0.59
N VAL A 481 -22.58 8.85 1.49
CA VAL A 481 -22.52 10.31 1.30
C VAL A 481 -21.64 10.92 2.38
N PHE A 482 -20.52 11.50 1.98
CA PHE A 482 -19.65 12.30 2.83
C PHE A 482 -20.04 13.77 2.74
N LYS A 483 -20.38 14.42 3.86
CA LYS A 483 -20.84 15.82 3.87
C LYS A 483 -20.61 16.55 5.18
N ASP A 484 -20.74 17.88 5.15
CA ASP A 484 -20.89 18.70 6.35
C ASP A 484 -22.31 18.49 6.91
N CYS A 485 -22.42 17.96 8.11
CA CYS A 485 -23.71 17.63 8.72
C CYS A 485 -24.19 18.66 9.76
N GLY A 486 -23.29 19.49 10.27
CA GLY A 486 -23.57 20.35 11.42
C GLY A 486 -23.75 19.58 12.75
N LYS A 487 -23.38 18.29 12.80
CA LYS A 487 -23.42 17.44 13.99
C LYS A 487 -22.30 16.40 13.97
N LEU A 488 -21.86 15.97 15.15
CA LEU A 488 -20.85 14.91 15.31
C LEU A 488 -21.52 13.54 15.22
N ASN A 489 -21.73 13.04 14.00
CA ASN A 489 -22.40 11.75 13.84
C ASN A 489 -21.99 11.03 12.54
N ALA A 490 -22.34 9.75 12.43
CA ALA A 490 -22.49 9.00 11.19
C ALA A 490 -23.71 8.09 11.37
N TRP A 491 -24.40 7.73 10.30
CA TRP A 491 -25.54 6.82 10.42
C TRP A 491 -25.88 6.15 9.10
N TYR A 492 -26.36 4.93 9.19
CA TYR A 492 -27.14 4.26 8.15
C TYR A 492 -28.63 4.61 8.28
N SER A 493 -29.27 4.92 7.15
CA SER A 493 -30.72 5.15 7.05
C SER A 493 -31.39 3.99 6.29
N PRO A 494 -32.10 3.08 6.98
CA PRO A 494 -32.73 1.92 6.35
C PRO A 494 -33.80 2.25 5.30
N ARG A 495 -34.45 3.41 5.44
CA ARG A 495 -35.48 3.85 4.49
C ARG A 495 -34.88 4.38 3.19
N GLU A 496 -33.73 5.03 3.29
CA GLU A 496 -33.07 5.66 2.14
C GLU A 496 -32.03 4.74 1.49
N GLY A 497 -31.52 3.74 2.22
CA GLY A 497 -30.37 2.93 1.81
C GLY A 497 -29.14 3.80 1.69
N SER A 498 -28.95 4.68 2.66
CA SER A 498 -27.88 5.66 2.63
C SER A 498 -27.08 5.63 3.92
N ILE A 499 -25.76 5.58 3.80
CA ILE A 499 -24.82 5.84 4.88
C ILE A 499 -24.39 7.30 4.78
N THR A 500 -24.56 8.07 5.83
CA THR A 500 -24.06 9.44 5.92
C THR A 500 -22.81 9.49 6.79
N MET A 501 -21.72 9.99 6.22
CA MET A 501 -20.42 10.18 6.87
C MET A 501 -20.18 11.68 7.09
N CYS A 502 -20.31 12.15 8.33
CA CYS A 502 -20.09 13.56 8.62
C CYS A 502 -18.61 13.87 8.78
N TYR A 503 -18.12 14.88 8.06
CA TYR A 503 -16.72 15.31 8.18
C TYR A 503 -16.40 15.80 9.60
N GLU A 504 -17.37 16.36 10.31
CA GLU A 504 -17.18 16.85 11.68
C GLU A 504 -16.87 15.74 12.67
N LEU A 505 -17.42 14.53 12.48
CA LEU A 505 -17.10 13.39 13.35
C LEU A 505 -15.64 12.96 13.17
N ILE A 506 -15.19 12.79 11.93
CA ILE A 506 -13.79 12.42 11.62
C ILE A 506 -12.82 13.48 12.14
N GLU A 507 -13.14 14.77 11.92
CA GLU A 507 -12.33 15.89 12.41
C GLU A 507 -12.25 15.90 13.95
N ASN A 508 -13.38 15.75 14.63
CA ASN A 508 -13.43 15.78 16.09
C ASN A 508 -12.56 14.67 16.71
N ILE A 509 -12.63 13.46 16.16
CA ILE A 509 -11.83 12.34 16.64
C ILE A 509 -10.34 12.54 16.34
N ALA A 510 -9.99 13.07 15.15
CA ALA A 510 -8.61 13.41 14.81
C ALA A 510 -8.03 14.48 15.75
N VAL A 511 -8.81 15.50 16.10
CA VAL A 511 -8.43 16.54 17.07
C VAL A 511 -8.19 15.93 18.45
N MET A 512 -9.10 15.08 18.93
CA MET A 512 -8.95 14.39 20.20
C MET A 512 -7.65 13.57 20.25
N ILE A 513 -7.36 12.78 19.21
CA ILE A 513 -6.13 11.98 19.12
C ILE A 513 -4.91 12.90 19.15
N SER A 514 -4.93 13.99 18.40
CA SER A 514 -3.82 14.95 18.37
C SER A 514 -3.59 15.59 19.73
N ASP A 515 -4.64 16.03 20.42
CA ASP A 515 -4.52 16.68 21.72
C ASP A 515 -3.93 15.74 22.77
N ILE A 516 -4.26 14.45 22.69
CA ILE A 516 -3.73 13.41 23.58
C ILE A 516 -2.29 13.01 23.23
N GLU A 517 -2.02 12.65 21.98
CA GLU A 517 -0.73 12.08 21.57
C GLU A 517 0.35 13.15 21.37
N MET A 518 -0.05 14.35 20.95
CA MET A 518 0.88 15.41 20.55
C MET A 518 0.85 16.62 21.51
N GLY A 519 -0.04 16.62 22.50
CA GLY A 519 -0.21 17.74 23.43
C GLY A 519 -0.71 19.03 22.76
N THR A 520 -1.42 18.90 21.64
CA THR A 520 -2.08 20.04 20.97
C THR A 520 -3.26 20.55 21.78
N VAL A 521 -3.75 21.75 21.46
CA VAL A 521 -5.02 22.28 21.98
C VAL A 521 -5.91 22.57 20.79
N GLY A 522 -7.01 21.82 20.66
CA GLY A 522 -7.91 21.94 19.52
C GLY A 522 -7.27 21.46 18.22
N GLY A 523 -6.31 20.54 18.27
CA GLY A 523 -5.63 19.96 17.11
C GLY A 523 -4.53 20.84 16.50
N GLU A 524 -4.23 21.99 17.09
CA GLU A 524 -3.16 22.91 16.67
C GLU A 524 -2.01 22.92 17.68
N VAL A 525 -0.77 23.07 17.18
CA VAL A 525 0.45 23.03 18.00
C VAL A 525 0.45 24.21 18.97
N VAL A 526 0.49 23.91 20.27
CA VAL A 526 0.76 24.93 21.30
C VAL A 526 2.27 25.06 21.45
N ALA A 527 2.81 26.26 21.24
CA ALA A 527 4.19 26.55 21.58
C ALA A 527 4.37 26.40 23.11
N LYS A 528 5.15 25.42 23.55
CA LYS A 528 5.68 25.39 24.91
C LYS A 528 7.19 25.20 24.89
N ASP A 529 7.85 26.07 25.65
CA ASP A 529 9.28 26.18 25.83
C ASP A 529 9.91 24.89 26.38
N GLY A 530 11.20 24.75 26.06
CA GLY A 530 11.95 23.51 26.07
C GLY A 530 12.05 22.77 27.42
N SER A 531 12.10 21.45 27.31
CA SER A 531 13.04 20.62 28.08
C SER A 531 13.09 19.20 27.48
N ALA A 532 14.30 18.77 27.16
CA ALA A 532 14.60 17.46 26.57
C ALA A 532 14.91 16.41 27.66
N PRO A 533 14.57 15.13 27.44
CA PRO A 533 15.19 14.00 28.15
C PRO A 533 16.16 13.18 27.27
N PRO A 534 17.01 12.33 27.89
CA PRO A 534 18.38 12.02 27.44
C PRO A 534 18.51 10.78 26.53
N PRO A 535 19.69 10.58 25.89
CA PRO A 535 19.91 9.53 24.89
C PRO A 535 20.31 8.18 25.52
N ARG A 536 19.90 7.07 24.90
CA ARG A 536 20.44 5.72 25.17
C ARG A 536 21.08 5.08 23.94
N GLN A 537 22.41 5.09 24.00
CA GLN A 537 23.43 4.15 23.53
C GLN A 537 23.02 3.01 22.57
N GLN A 538 23.69 2.99 21.41
CA GLN A 538 23.98 1.79 20.62
C GLN A 538 25.37 1.24 20.97
N ALA A 539 25.51 -0.08 20.89
CA ALA A 539 26.76 -0.82 20.89
C ALA A 539 26.61 -2.04 19.93
N PRO A 540 27.67 -2.74 19.51
CA PRO A 540 28.25 -2.56 18.17
C PRO A 540 28.13 -3.80 17.26
N ALA A 541 28.45 -3.58 15.98
CA ALA A 541 28.55 -4.58 14.93
C ALA A 541 29.72 -5.58 15.12
N GLY A 542 29.50 -6.83 14.72
CA GLY A 542 30.53 -7.85 14.52
C GLY A 542 30.56 -8.30 13.05
N GLN A 543 31.74 -8.15 12.44
CA GLN A 543 32.09 -8.48 11.05
C GLN A 543 32.28 -10.00 10.84
N GLY A 544 32.11 -10.46 9.60
CA GLY A 544 32.58 -11.78 9.15
C GLY A 544 32.37 -12.01 7.65
N GLN A 545 33.43 -11.79 6.87
CA GLN A 545 33.54 -12.01 5.42
C GLN A 545 33.57 -13.50 5.05
N GLY A 546 33.18 -13.85 3.82
CA GLY A 546 33.51 -15.14 3.22
C GLY A 546 32.85 -15.38 1.86
N GLN A 547 33.62 -15.18 0.79
CA GLN A 547 33.27 -15.41 -0.62
C GLN A 547 33.11 -16.91 -0.96
N GLY A 548 32.32 -17.21 -2.00
CA GLY A 548 32.34 -18.51 -2.69
C GLY A 548 31.42 -18.55 -3.91
N GLN A 549 32.03 -18.57 -5.11
CA GLN A 549 31.43 -18.55 -6.44
C GLN A 549 30.86 -19.92 -6.86
N GLY A 550 29.98 -19.95 -7.88
CA GLY A 550 30.00 -21.03 -8.90
C GLY A 550 28.69 -21.73 -9.29
N LEU A 551 28.01 -21.18 -10.31
CA LEU A 551 27.39 -21.79 -11.50
C LEU A 551 26.78 -23.23 -11.48
N GLY A 552 25.56 -23.37 -12.03
CA GLY A 552 25.11 -24.61 -12.67
C GLY A 552 23.60 -24.74 -12.93
N GLN A 553 23.12 -24.32 -14.10
CA GLN A 553 21.77 -24.60 -14.64
C GLN A 553 21.67 -26.05 -15.16
N GLY A 554 20.47 -26.63 -15.06
CA GLY A 554 20.11 -27.87 -15.78
C GLY A 554 18.59 -28.03 -15.88
N GLN A 555 18.03 -27.67 -17.05
CA GLN A 555 16.66 -27.96 -17.47
C GLN A 555 16.54 -29.41 -17.97
N GLY A 556 15.39 -30.05 -17.78
CA GLY A 556 15.02 -31.31 -18.45
C GLY A 556 13.51 -31.55 -18.38
N GLN A 557 12.85 -31.59 -19.54
CA GLN A 557 11.42 -31.79 -19.75
C GLN A 557 11.04 -33.27 -19.95
N GLY A 558 9.80 -33.63 -19.55
CA GLY A 558 8.88 -34.44 -20.37
C GLY A 558 8.65 -35.93 -20.03
N ALA A 559 7.40 -36.29 -19.67
CA ALA A 559 6.50 -37.23 -20.40
C ALA A 559 5.49 -37.98 -19.49
N ALA A 560 4.24 -38.09 -19.99
CA ALA A 560 3.02 -38.75 -19.44
C ALA A 560 3.03 -40.29 -19.62
N ALA A 561 2.15 -41.18 -19.13
CA ALA A 561 1.07 -41.33 -18.12
C ALA A 561 0.79 -42.86 -18.03
N PRO A 562 -0.02 -43.38 -17.07
CA PRO A 562 -1.22 -44.14 -17.50
C PRO A 562 -2.47 -43.86 -16.65
N THR A 563 -3.59 -44.44 -17.10
CA THR A 563 -5.00 -44.11 -16.83
C THR A 563 -5.75 -45.19 -16.04
N GLY A 564 -6.20 -44.81 -14.85
CA GLY A 564 -7.45 -45.23 -14.20
C GLY A 564 -8.06 -44.02 -13.49
N ALA A 565 -7.88 -42.85 -14.11
CA ALA A 565 -7.38 -41.67 -13.42
C ALA A 565 -8.46 -40.95 -12.62
N PHE A 566 -8.36 -41.04 -11.30
CA PHE A 566 -8.86 -40.00 -10.42
C PHE A 566 -8.31 -38.65 -10.91
N ASP A 567 -9.18 -37.77 -11.41
CA ASP A 567 -8.77 -36.46 -11.94
C ASP A 567 -8.52 -35.46 -10.81
N GLU A 568 -7.31 -35.53 -10.24
CA GLU A 568 -6.86 -34.68 -9.14
C GLU A 568 -6.85 -33.18 -9.49
N LEU A 569 -6.91 -32.83 -10.78
CA LEU A 569 -6.87 -31.46 -11.29
C LEU A 569 -8.24 -30.97 -11.77
N LYS A 570 -9.32 -31.75 -11.54
CA LYS A 570 -10.67 -31.34 -11.89
C LYS A 570 -11.02 -29.98 -11.30
N ASP A 571 -11.40 -29.05 -12.17
CA ASP A 571 -11.83 -27.72 -11.78
C ASP A 571 -13.28 -27.73 -11.29
N SER A 572 -13.49 -27.18 -10.11
CA SER A 572 -14.81 -27.03 -9.48
C SER A 572 -15.30 -25.58 -9.48
N GLY A 573 -14.61 -24.68 -10.19
CA GLY A 573 -14.95 -23.26 -10.29
C GLY A 573 -14.62 -22.46 -9.03
N VAL A 574 -13.80 -23.00 -8.12
CA VAL A 574 -13.38 -22.32 -6.90
C VAL A 574 -12.12 -21.51 -7.19
N PRO A 575 -12.17 -20.17 -7.09
CA PRO A 575 -11.00 -19.33 -7.35
C PRO A 575 -9.92 -19.56 -6.30
N ALA A 576 -8.65 -19.48 -6.71
CA ALA A 576 -7.55 -19.43 -5.76
C ALA A 576 -7.71 -18.20 -4.85
N THR A 577 -7.33 -18.37 -3.58
CA THR A 577 -7.48 -17.36 -2.53
C THR A 577 -6.24 -17.31 -1.63
N THR A 578 -5.93 -16.13 -1.10
CA THR A 578 -4.93 -15.95 -0.04
C THR A 578 -5.56 -16.04 1.36
N LEU A 579 -6.89 -16.07 1.47
CA LEU A 579 -7.61 -16.22 2.72
C LEU A 579 -7.65 -17.68 3.14
N LEU A 580 -7.66 -17.90 4.46
CA LEU A 580 -7.94 -19.22 5.01
C LEU A 580 -9.44 -19.49 4.93
N PHE A 581 -9.80 -20.69 4.48
CA PHE A 581 -11.18 -21.20 4.52
C PHE A 581 -11.62 -21.40 5.97
N THR A 582 -12.85 -21.04 6.27
CA THR A 582 -13.42 -21.21 7.62
C THR A 582 -13.82 -22.65 7.91
N ALA A 583 -13.91 -23.01 9.20
CA ALA A 583 -14.46 -24.29 9.62
C ALA A 583 -15.89 -24.47 9.04
N PRO A 584 -16.29 -25.68 8.59
CA PRO A 584 -15.70 -26.99 8.87
C PRO A 584 -14.62 -27.46 7.87
N TYR A 585 -14.07 -26.56 7.04
CA TYR A 585 -13.02 -26.87 6.06
C TYR A 585 -13.43 -27.92 5.01
N LYS A 586 -14.72 -28.05 4.72
CA LYS A 586 -15.25 -28.97 3.70
C LYS A 586 -15.84 -28.21 2.52
N GLY A 587 -15.65 -28.76 1.34
CA GLY A 587 -16.16 -28.22 0.08
C GLY A 587 -15.07 -28.20 -0.99
N PRO A 588 -15.44 -27.93 -2.26
CA PRO A 588 -14.47 -27.94 -3.35
C PRO A 588 -13.32 -26.96 -3.08
N THR A 589 -12.13 -27.34 -3.54
CA THR A 589 -10.90 -26.55 -3.42
C THR A 589 -10.45 -26.02 -4.79
N PRO A 590 -9.68 -24.91 -4.83
CA PRO A 590 -9.13 -24.37 -6.06
C PRO A 590 -8.19 -25.35 -6.79
N ILE A 591 -7.98 -25.15 -8.09
CA ILE A 591 -6.97 -25.89 -8.88
C ILE A 591 -5.58 -25.23 -8.87
N GLN A 592 -5.47 -24.05 -8.26
CA GLN A 592 -4.24 -23.27 -8.16
C GLN A 592 -4.04 -22.82 -6.71
N HIS A 593 -2.80 -22.48 -6.36
CA HIS A 593 -2.46 -22.04 -5.01
C HIS A 593 -1.40 -20.93 -5.06
N TYR A 594 -1.59 -19.85 -4.29
CA TYR A 594 -0.71 -18.68 -4.35
C TYR A 594 0.67 -18.88 -3.72
N ARG A 595 0.78 -19.79 -2.76
CA ARG A 595 1.98 -19.95 -1.91
C ARG A 595 2.59 -21.36 -1.93
N ALA A 596 2.10 -22.25 -2.79
CA ALA A 596 2.53 -23.64 -2.82
C ALA A 596 2.39 -24.19 -4.24
N LYS A 597 3.25 -25.15 -4.60
CA LYS A 597 3.18 -25.85 -5.88
C LYS A 597 2.09 -26.93 -5.78
N VAL A 598 1.11 -26.90 -6.67
CA VAL A 598 0.10 -27.97 -6.75
C VAL A 598 0.75 -29.21 -7.35
N ILE A 599 0.62 -30.36 -6.68
CA ILE A 599 1.15 -31.65 -7.14
C ILE A 599 0.07 -32.73 -7.13
N THR A 600 0.26 -33.73 -7.99
CA THR A 600 -0.61 -34.92 -8.10
C THR A 600 0.07 -36.17 -7.53
N THR A 601 -0.64 -37.29 -7.51
CA THR A 601 -0.07 -38.60 -7.11
C THR A 601 1.15 -38.95 -7.97
N LYS A 602 1.10 -38.61 -9.26
CA LYS A 602 2.19 -38.88 -10.22
C LYS A 602 3.46 -38.10 -9.91
N ASP A 603 3.33 -36.94 -9.28
CA ASP A 603 4.46 -36.10 -8.88
C ASP A 603 4.96 -36.49 -7.47
N LEU A 604 4.03 -36.81 -6.57
CA LEU A 604 4.33 -37.12 -5.16
C LEU A 604 5.09 -38.44 -5.02
N VAL A 605 4.73 -39.48 -5.79
CA VAL A 605 5.40 -40.79 -5.70
C VAL A 605 6.91 -40.67 -5.98
N PRO A 606 7.36 -40.10 -7.11
CA PRO A 606 8.78 -39.84 -7.34
C PRO A 606 9.42 -38.94 -6.30
N LEU A 607 8.69 -37.93 -5.79
CA LEU A 607 9.22 -37.01 -4.78
C LEU A 607 9.56 -37.75 -3.47
N ILE A 608 8.71 -38.68 -3.05
CA ILE A 608 8.94 -39.54 -1.87
C ILE A 608 10.08 -40.54 -2.11
N THR A 609 10.14 -41.16 -3.29
CA THR A 609 11.17 -42.18 -3.56
C THR A 609 12.56 -41.58 -3.74
N ASN A 610 12.64 -40.39 -4.33
CA ASN A 610 13.91 -39.76 -4.71
C ASN A 610 14.46 -38.83 -3.63
N ASN A 611 13.59 -38.31 -2.74
CA ASN A 611 14.01 -37.43 -1.67
C ASN A 611 13.87 -38.10 -0.30
N LYS A 612 15.02 -38.45 0.29
CA LYS A 612 15.06 -39.03 1.64
C LYS A 612 14.76 -38.02 2.75
N ASN A 613 14.71 -36.72 2.43
CA ASN A 613 14.50 -35.64 3.40
C ASN A 613 13.33 -34.76 2.94
N ILE A 614 12.11 -35.21 3.25
CA ILE A 614 10.83 -34.57 2.96
C ILE A 614 9.97 -34.60 4.22
N VAL A 615 9.18 -33.56 4.46
CA VAL A 615 8.17 -33.56 5.52
C VAL A 615 6.80 -33.57 4.86
N ILE A 616 5.99 -34.58 5.15
CA ILE A 616 4.60 -34.65 4.71
C ILE A 616 3.70 -34.34 5.91
N VAL A 617 2.83 -33.35 5.79
CA VAL A 617 1.88 -32.93 6.82
C VAL A 617 0.48 -33.32 6.37
N ASP A 618 -0.19 -34.13 7.19
CA ASP A 618 -1.56 -34.58 6.95
C ASP A 618 -2.55 -33.85 7.88
N THR A 619 -3.45 -33.10 7.26
CA THR A 619 -4.50 -32.33 7.92
C THR A 619 -5.87 -33.04 7.94
N SER A 620 -5.96 -34.26 7.41
CA SER A 620 -7.22 -34.96 7.13
C SER A 620 -8.03 -35.34 8.37
N GLY A 621 -7.35 -35.58 9.50
CA GLY A 621 -7.95 -36.13 10.71
C GLY A 621 -8.43 -37.59 10.56
N LEU A 622 -8.01 -38.29 9.50
CA LEU A 622 -8.38 -39.69 9.26
C LEU A 622 -7.60 -40.65 10.17
N ARG A 623 -8.06 -41.90 10.24
CA ARG A 623 -7.37 -42.96 11.01
C ARG A 623 -6.11 -43.48 10.34
N ASP A 624 -6.06 -43.43 9.01
CA ASP A 624 -4.95 -43.87 8.19
C ASP A 624 -4.42 -42.69 7.38
N THR A 625 -3.11 -42.69 7.13
CA THR A 625 -2.38 -41.65 6.40
C THR A 625 -1.29 -42.26 5.50
N LEU A 626 -0.51 -41.43 4.81
CA LEU A 626 0.68 -41.85 4.08
C LEU A 626 1.75 -42.39 5.04
N PRO A 627 2.52 -43.45 4.70
CA PRO A 627 3.44 -44.11 5.63
C PRO A 627 4.48 -43.25 6.36
N ILE A 628 4.89 -42.12 5.76
CA ILE A 628 5.89 -41.19 6.32
C ILE A 628 5.28 -39.82 6.69
N ALA A 629 3.95 -39.69 6.65
CA ALA A 629 3.28 -38.43 6.96
C ALA A 629 3.11 -38.21 8.46
N TYR A 630 3.11 -36.93 8.83
CA TYR A 630 2.85 -36.45 10.18
C TYR A 630 1.41 -35.94 10.27
N PRO A 631 0.55 -36.55 11.11
CA PRO A 631 -0.78 -36.04 11.38
C PRO A 631 -0.68 -34.70 12.14
N LEU A 632 -1.25 -33.63 11.58
CA LEU A 632 -1.28 -32.31 12.20
C LEU A 632 -2.51 -31.53 11.72
N ALA A 633 -3.69 -31.93 12.20
CA ALA A 633 -4.97 -31.34 11.80
C ALA A 633 -5.02 -29.82 12.00
N ASP A 634 -4.47 -29.34 13.11
CA ASP A 634 -4.48 -27.91 13.47
C ASP A 634 -3.70 -27.04 12.47
N ALA A 635 -2.74 -27.59 11.72
CA ALA A 635 -2.03 -26.84 10.67
C ALA A 635 -2.98 -26.30 9.58
N GLY A 636 -4.17 -26.90 9.43
CA GLY A 636 -5.19 -26.46 8.49
C GLY A 636 -6.28 -25.55 9.09
N SER A 637 -6.17 -25.15 10.36
CA SER A 637 -7.21 -24.34 11.00
C SER A 637 -7.35 -22.94 10.37
N ASP A 638 -8.55 -22.38 10.46
CA ASP A 638 -8.81 -20.98 10.15
C ASP A 638 -8.11 -20.04 11.15
N GLY A 639 -8.32 -18.74 10.96
CA GLY A 639 -7.57 -17.68 11.63
C GLY A 639 -6.89 -16.78 10.59
N SER A 640 -5.60 -16.54 10.78
CA SER A 640 -4.82 -15.71 9.87
C SER A 640 -3.44 -16.34 9.62
N VAL A 641 -2.75 -15.92 8.55
CA VAL A 641 -1.33 -16.29 8.37
C VAL A 641 -0.37 -15.43 9.20
N LYS A 642 -0.92 -14.76 10.22
CA LYS A 642 -0.23 -13.85 11.16
C LYS A 642 -0.64 -14.11 12.61
N ASP A 643 -1.36 -15.19 12.89
CA ASP A 643 -1.81 -15.59 14.22
C ASP A 643 -0.72 -16.34 15.00
N HIS A 644 -1.01 -16.70 16.25
CA HIS A 644 -0.08 -17.44 17.10
C HIS A 644 0.29 -18.83 16.58
N LEU A 645 -0.58 -19.46 15.78
CA LEU A 645 -0.29 -20.78 15.19
C LEU A 645 0.88 -20.71 14.21
N GLN A 646 1.05 -19.58 13.52
CA GLN A 646 2.06 -19.43 12.48
C GLN A 646 3.48 -19.68 12.99
N GLY A 647 3.84 -19.15 14.17
CA GLY A 647 5.15 -19.38 14.79
C GLY A 647 5.33 -20.81 15.30
N ALA A 648 4.32 -21.36 15.99
CA ALA A 648 4.36 -22.75 16.47
C ALA A 648 4.49 -23.77 15.33
N LEU A 649 3.83 -23.50 14.19
CA LEU A 649 3.95 -24.31 12.99
C LEU A 649 5.35 -24.24 12.38
N ASP A 650 5.97 -23.06 12.29
CA ASP A 650 7.33 -22.88 11.77
C ASP A 650 8.36 -23.64 12.61
N ASP A 651 8.28 -23.51 13.94
CA ASP A 651 9.17 -24.20 14.88
C ASP A 651 9.00 -25.72 14.78
N TRP A 652 7.74 -26.20 14.68
CA TRP A 652 7.45 -27.61 14.50
C TRP A 652 8.01 -28.14 13.18
N LEU A 653 7.84 -27.42 12.08
CA LEU A 653 8.38 -27.78 10.77
C LEU A 653 9.90 -27.81 10.78
N LEU A 654 10.55 -26.81 11.37
CA LEU A 654 12.00 -26.74 11.50
C LEU A 654 12.54 -27.94 12.29
N LYS A 655 11.88 -28.32 13.38
CA LYS A 655 12.22 -29.53 14.15
C LYS A 655 12.08 -30.80 13.29
N LYS A 656 10.99 -30.95 12.54
CA LYS A 656 10.76 -32.13 11.69
C LYS A 656 11.67 -32.20 10.46
N ALA A 657 12.10 -31.05 9.95
CA ALA A 657 13.05 -30.91 8.85
C ALA A 657 14.52 -31.02 9.31
N GLY A 658 14.79 -31.36 10.58
CA GLY A 658 16.15 -31.50 11.11
C GLY A 658 16.93 -30.18 11.10
N GLY A 659 16.24 -29.04 11.25
CA GLY A 659 16.84 -27.71 11.21
C GLY A 659 17.07 -27.13 9.80
N ASN A 660 16.69 -27.84 8.74
CA ASN A 660 16.93 -27.41 7.37
C ASN A 660 15.68 -26.79 6.71
N ARG A 661 15.70 -25.48 6.43
CA ARG A 661 14.61 -24.75 5.74
C ARG A 661 14.44 -25.08 4.26
N GLY A 662 15.41 -25.74 3.64
CA GLY A 662 15.35 -26.17 2.23
C GLY A 662 14.61 -27.49 2.01
N VAL A 663 14.13 -28.13 3.08
CA VAL A 663 13.38 -29.39 2.98
C VAL A 663 12.00 -29.14 2.36
N PRO A 664 11.61 -29.89 1.29
CA PRO A 664 10.27 -29.82 0.75
C PRO A 664 9.21 -30.20 1.78
N ILE A 665 8.17 -29.37 1.89
CA ILE A 665 7.03 -29.63 2.76
C ILE A 665 5.83 -29.97 1.88
N VAL A 666 5.30 -31.18 1.99
CA VAL A 666 4.08 -31.60 1.29
C VAL A 666 2.90 -31.52 2.24
N LEU A 667 1.85 -30.82 1.83
CA LEU A 667 0.63 -30.63 2.59
C LEU A 667 -0.49 -31.43 1.92
N MET A 668 -1.18 -32.25 2.70
CA MET A 668 -2.26 -33.09 2.21
C MET A 668 -3.44 -33.13 3.18
N GLY A 669 -4.59 -33.53 2.65
CA GLY A 669 -5.83 -33.71 3.41
C GLY A 669 -6.55 -34.98 2.98
N ALA A 670 -7.82 -35.08 3.33
CA ALA A 670 -8.65 -36.25 3.04
C ALA A 670 -8.91 -36.41 1.53
N SER A 671 -9.17 -35.31 0.81
CA SER A 671 -9.58 -35.31 -0.60
C SER A 671 -9.45 -33.92 -1.24
N MET A 672 -9.81 -33.83 -2.51
CA MET A 672 -10.00 -32.56 -3.22
C MET A 672 -11.06 -31.63 -2.60
N ASN A 673 -11.88 -32.15 -1.68
CA ASN A 673 -12.89 -31.37 -0.94
C ASN A 673 -12.42 -30.99 0.48
N ASP A 674 -11.14 -31.16 0.78
CA ASP A 674 -10.56 -30.88 2.09
C ASP A 674 -9.78 -29.56 2.10
N ARG A 675 -10.45 -28.50 2.55
CA ARG A 675 -9.92 -27.13 2.56
C ARG A 675 -8.87 -26.91 3.67
N SER A 676 -8.77 -27.80 4.66
CA SER A 676 -7.73 -27.73 5.69
C SER A 676 -6.33 -27.87 5.09
N SER A 677 -6.17 -28.73 4.08
CA SER A 677 -4.89 -28.93 3.39
C SER A 677 -4.46 -27.71 2.58
N TYR A 678 -5.43 -27.02 1.98
CA TYR A 678 -5.22 -25.73 1.31
C TYR A 678 -4.77 -24.66 2.31
N ASN A 679 -5.45 -24.56 3.46
CA ASN A 679 -5.07 -23.65 4.55
C ASN A 679 -3.65 -23.90 5.05
N ALA A 680 -3.29 -25.17 5.27
CA ALA A 680 -1.93 -25.55 5.68
C ALA A 680 -0.90 -25.15 4.63
N ALA A 681 -1.17 -25.38 3.35
CA ALA A 681 -0.29 -24.98 2.27
C ALA A 681 -0.11 -23.45 2.20
N LEU A 682 -1.16 -22.66 2.44
CA LEU A 682 -1.06 -21.21 2.56
C LEU A 682 -0.20 -20.77 3.74
N ARG A 683 -0.41 -21.36 4.92
CA ARG A 683 0.37 -21.06 6.14
C ARG A 683 1.84 -21.39 5.95
N VAL A 684 2.14 -22.59 5.46
CA VAL A 684 3.53 -23.06 5.26
C VAL A 684 4.25 -22.27 4.17
N GLY A 685 3.57 -22.01 3.06
CA GLY A 685 4.12 -21.18 1.99
C GLY A 685 4.33 -19.72 2.38
N THR A 686 3.49 -19.17 3.26
CA THR A 686 3.64 -17.80 3.78
C THR A 686 4.86 -17.68 4.71
N LEU A 687 5.23 -18.74 5.43
CA LEU A 687 6.46 -18.84 6.21
C LEU A 687 7.74 -18.94 5.34
N GLY A 688 7.60 -19.13 4.02
CA GLY A 688 8.72 -19.19 3.08
C GLY A 688 9.33 -20.58 2.90
N TRP A 689 8.66 -21.66 3.35
CA TRP A 689 9.06 -23.03 3.05
C TRP A 689 8.81 -23.37 1.57
N ASP A 690 9.57 -24.34 1.02
CA ASP A 690 9.25 -24.93 -0.29
C ASP A 690 8.02 -25.85 -0.16
N ALA A 691 6.84 -25.22 -0.23
CA ALA A 691 5.55 -25.85 0.02
C ALA A 691 4.97 -26.47 -1.26
N TYR A 692 4.49 -27.70 -1.12
CA TYR A 692 3.77 -28.45 -2.15
C TYR A 692 2.39 -28.82 -1.59
N TRP A 693 1.33 -28.57 -2.35
CA TRP A 693 -0.02 -28.96 -1.98
C TRP A 693 -0.46 -30.15 -2.82
N TYR A 694 -0.59 -31.30 -2.16
CA TYR A 694 -1.11 -32.53 -2.76
C TYR A 694 -2.63 -32.52 -2.67
N ARG A 695 -3.27 -31.96 -3.70
CA ARG A 695 -4.71 -31.68 -3.73
C ARG A 695 -5.58 -32.94 -3.70
N GLY A 696 -5.12 -34.03 -4.32
CA GLY A 696 -5.86 -35.30 -4.38
C GLY A 696 -6.09 -35.93 -3.01
N GLY A 697 -5.19 -35.69 -2.06
CA GLY A 697 -5.31 -36.18 -0.68
C GLY A 697 -5.29 -37.71 -0.55
N MET A 698 -5.76 -38.20 0.60
CA MET A 698 -5.86 -39.63 0.89
C MET A 698 -6.73 -40.38 -0.12
N GLU A 699 -7.82 -39.77 -0.59
CA GLU A 699 -8.72 -40.38 -1.56
C GLU A 699 -8.01 -40.74 -2.87
N ALA A 700 -7.27 -39.80 -3.46
CA ALA A 700 -6.49 -40.05 -4.66
C ALA A 700 -5.37 -41.08 -4.42
N TRP A 701 -4.72 -41.03 -3.26
CA TRP A 701 -3.64 -41.96 -2.91
C TRP A 701 -4.13 -43.41 -2.86
N VAL A 702 -5.24 -43.65 -2.16
CA VAL A 702 -5.86 -44.98 -2.04
C VAL A 702 -6.47 -45.43 -3.37
N ALA A 703 -7.08 -44.51 -4.14
CA ALA A 703 -7.61 -44.83 -5.47
C ALA A 703 -6.52 -45.32 -6.45
N ASN A 704 -5.27 -44.89 -6.26
CA ASN A 704 -4.12 -45.38 -7.01
C ASN A 704 -3.50 -46.67 -6.44
N GLY A 705 -4.11 -47.30 -5.44
CA GLY A 705 -3.66 -48.57 -4.84
C GLY A 705 -2.36 -48.46 -4.02
N LEU A 706 -2.03 -47.25 -3.55
CA LEU A 706 -0.79 -46.98 -2.82
C LEU A 706 -0.93 -47.31 -1.31
N PRO A 707 0.16 -47.73 -0.64
CA PRO A 707 0.10 -48.18 0.75
C PRO A 707 -0.25 -47.05 1.71
N THR A 708 -1.05 -47.36 2.72
CA THR A 708 -1.35 -46.47 3.85
C THR A 708 -0.73 -47.02 5.14
N ALA A 709 -0.64 -46.18 6.17
CA ALA A 709 -0.28 -46.58 7.52
C ALA A 709 -1.27 -46.01 8.54
N PRO A 710 -1.53 -46.70 9.65
CA PRO A 710 -2.34 -46.15 10.73
C PRO A 710 -1.63 -44.91 11.30
N VAL A 711 -2.42 -43.87 11.58
CA VAL A 711 -1.94 -42.66 12.23
C VAL A 711 -1.35 -43.02 13.59
N LYS A 712 -0.05 -42.74 13.76
CA LYS A 712 0.59 -42.90 15.06
C LYS A 712 0.10 -41.79 15.99
N PRO A 713 -0.28 -42.08 17.24
CA PRO A 713 -0.61 -41.04 18.21
C PRO A 713 0.57 -40.08 18.31
N ALA A 714 0.29 -38.77 18.40
CA ALA A 714 1.33 -37.78 18.63
C ALA A 714 2.10 -38.17 19.90
N GLN A 715 3.38 -38.53 19.75
CA GLN A 715 4.27 -38.67 20.89
C GLN A 715 4.55 -37.24 21.38
N ASN A 716 3.97 -36.91 22.55
CA ASN A 716 4.11 -35.61 23.22
C ASN A 716 5.58 -35.20 23.37
#